data_AF-A0A9J7BNS5-F1
#
_entry.id   AF-A0A9J7BNS5-F1
#
_cell.length_a   1.000
_cell.length_b   1.000
_cell.length_c   1.000
_cell.angle_alpha   90.00
_cell.angle_beta   90.00
_cell.angle_gamma   90.00
#
_symmetry.space_group_name_H-M   'P 1'
#
loop_
_entity.id
_entity.type
_entity.pdbx_description
1 polymer ?
#
loop_
_entity_poly.entity_id
_entity_poly.type
_entity_poly.pdbx_seq_one_letter_code
_entity_poly.pdbx_strand_id
1 'polypeptide(L)'
;MSKALKLVVSTLVLAFVGWSATANAATEAEKLAAIQNGLAHLAAIQQSDGSWGYFGVYEQAATGAAAFSFLSQQANWGSNASAYQTVVDNAMAFLLANASTMPVNTRNDGVNICPGGAATCTGVYWYGAGESTYTTGLIAPAIALYGAAKGANNVATTAGPLANMTWADIAQGLTNEFSASQSSAINGNRDGGWRYYIPGNGDSDSSTTQWAVLTLLYDQTLGAVTPQTVVDHLKNWLVVSQVAGYGGAGCYQPDYPICEESDTGSLLIGLKFTGADINNAQVQAALAWLNSDWTSTANSTWYGNFGHPYAMWAVYKGLETNIGLNDTTHLLSRYTDCGVGRSAPPGDGVCTWWQDYNEYLVTTQNPGGDWSGYSEWVDPLSTAFFVNILGATQLPQITAPCLVINAIQGTAITPATMQATGGAGGPYTYTATGLPAGLTMSTGGTISGTPTVNGTFPYTVTITDKAGNTGTVTCSILVYAPISAPCTLINAKQGTAITPVTVVATGGAGGYTFTAAGLPNGISISSSGTISGTPTVSGTFPYTITITDSAGNQGIVTCSITVAPAVYKCPLSHGYWKNHSKWPVSSLTLGNQTYTQPQLVALLRTPVAGDASLILAYQLIAAKLNIANGSDPTQALATIVNADALLSGFTGNLPYHVKPSSTAGAAMTSDAALLDAYNNAMLTPGCVQ
;
A
#
# COMPACT_ATOMS: atom_id res chain seq x y z
N MET A 1 -68.24 -34.19 48.73
CA MET A 1 -68.37 -32.82 48.16
C MET A 1 -66.96 -32.36 47.81
N SER A 2 -66.60 -32.10 46.55
CA SER A 2 -67.14 -31.11 45.60
C SER A 2 -66.71 -29.67 45.93
N LYS A 3 -65.61 -29.25 45.31
CA LYS A 3 -65.61 -28.15 44.33
C LYS A 3 -64.41 -28.32 43.38
N ALA A 4 -64.66 -28.18 42.09
CA ALA A 4 -63.60 -28.18 41.08
C ALA A 4 -63.10 -26.74 40.84
N LEU A 5 -61.82 -26.61 40.51
CA LEU A 5 -61.29 -25.44 39.81
C LEU A 5 -60.73 -25.90 38.46
N LYS A 6 -60.90 -25.09 37.41
CA LYS A 6 -60.77 -25.55 36.03
C LYS A 6 -59.30 -25.75 35.63
N LEU A 7 -59.01 -26.90 35.04
CA LEU A 7 -57.80 -27.12 34.26
C LEU A 7 -57.85 -26.23 33.01
N VAL A 8 -56.94 -25.26 32.90
CA VAL A 8 -56.69 -24.52 31.65
C VAL A 8 -55.33 -24.96 31.14
N VAL A 9 -55.33 -25.88 30.16
CA VAL A 9 -54.11 -26.26 29.44
C VAL A 9 -53.80 -25.17 28.43
N SER A 10 -53.17 -24.10 28.89
CA SER A 10 -52.43 -23.20 28.01
C SER A 10 -51.09 -23.85 27.71
N THR A 11 -50.87 -24.27 26.47
CA THR A 11 -49.63 -24.89 26.01
C THR A 11 -48.51 -23.85 25.94
N LEU A 12 -48.01 -23.45 27.11
CA LEU A 12 -46.80 -22.64 27.19
C LEU A 12 -45.63 -23.55 26.81
N VAL A 13 -45.22 -23.46 25.55
CA VAL A 13 -43.93 -23.97 25.11
C VAL A 13 -42.88 -23.21 25.92
N LEU A 14 -42.34 -23.84 26.97
CA LEU A 14 -41.07 -23.42 27.52
C LEU A 14 -40.04 -23.68 26.42
N ALA A 15 -39.79 -22.64 25.63
CA ALA A 15 -38.51 -22.48 25.00
C ALA A 15 -37.50 -22.44 26.15
N PHE A 16 -36.82 -23.58 26.37
CA PHE A 16 -35.52 -23.58 27.02
C PHE A 16 -34.57 -22.81 26.09
N VAL A 17 -34.65 -21.48 26.16
CA VAL A 17 -33.59 -20.60 25.69
C VAL A 17 -32.47 -20.78 26.69
N GLY A 18 -31.71 -21.87 26.52
CA GLY A 18 -30.45 -22.06 27.22
C GLY A 18 -29.55 -20.90 26.84
N TRP A 19 -29.39 -19.94 27.76
CA TRP A 19 -28.40 -18.88 27.65
C TRP A 19 -27.00 -19.48 27.86
N SER A 20 -26.53 -20.18 26.84
CA SER A 20 -25.15 -20.60 26.65
C SER A 20 -24.41 -19.57 25.80
N ALA A 21 -23.23 -19.12 26.26
CA ALA A 21 -22.32 -18.23 25.51
C ALA A 21 -21.16 -19.04 24.83
N THR A 22 -20.55 -18.55 23.73
CA THR A 22 -19.34 -19.14 23.05
C THR A 22 -18.32 -18.08 22.52
N ALA A 23 -17.02 -18.13 22.88
CA ALA A 23 -16.05 -16.98 22.91
C ALA A 23 -15.44 -16.39 21.64
N ASN A 24 -15.05 -15.16 21.96
CA ASN A 24 -14.14 -14.18 21.39
C ASN A 24 -12.95 -14.10 22.37
N ALA A 25 -11.77 -13.71 21.89
CA ALA A 25 -10.81 -13.00 22.72
C ALA A 25 -11.30 -11.56 22.99
N ALA A 26 -10.80 -10.94 24.06
CA ALA A 26 -11.17 -9.59 24.52
C ALA A 26 -11.31 -8.56 23.37
N THR A 27 -12.51 -7.98 23.28
CA THR A 27 -12.86 -6.98 22.26
C THR A 27 -12.16 -5.64 22.51
N GLU A 28 -12.04 -4.82 21.47
CA GLU A 28 -11.50 -3.44 21.58
C GLU A 28 -12.23 -2.61 22.65
N ALA A 29 -13.53 -2.84 22.85
CA ALA A 29 -14.31 -2.16 23.88
C ALA A 29 -13.95 -2.64 25.30
N GLU A 30 -13.71 -3.94 25.50
CA GLU A 30 -13.28 -4.50 26.79
C GLU A 30 -11.85 -4.07 27.13
N LYS A 31 -10.94 -4.07 26.15
CA LYS A 31 -9.56 -3.55 26.32
C LYS A 31 -9.57 -2.06 26.67
N LEU A 32 -10.34 -1.24 25.94
CA LEU A 32 -10.45 0.20 26.23
C LEU A 32 -11.02 0.46 27.62
N ALA A 33 -12.04 -0.29 28.03
CA ALA A 33 -12.59 -0.20 29.39
C ALA A 33 -11.53 -0.58 30.44
N ALA A 34 -10.78 -1.67 30.24
CA ALA A 34 -9.73 -2.08 31.16
C ALA A 34 -8.59 -1.05 31.27
N ILE A 35 -8.16 -0.46 30.15
CA ILE A 35 -7.19 0.65 30.12
C ILE A 35 -7.73 1.85 30.91
N GLN A 36 -8.97 2.26 30.67
CA GLN A 36 -9.58 3.41 31.34
C GLN A 36 -9.75 3.19 32.85
N ASN A 37 -10.12 1.97 33.27
CA ASN A 37 -10.18 1.56 34.68
C ASN A 37 -8.79 1.62 35.34
N GLY A 38 -7.74 1.10 34.69
CA GLY A 38 -6.38 1.11 35.23
C GLY A 38 -5.80 2.52 35.38
N LEU A 39 -6.04 3.40 34.39
CA LEU A 39 -5.69 4.81 34.50
C LEU A 39 -6.49 5.54 35.59
N ALA A 40 -7.77 5.18 35.79
CA ALA A 40 -8.58 5.75 36.86
C ALA A 40 -8.11 5.31 38.25
N HIS A 41 -7.72 4.04 38.41
CA HIS A 41 -7.08 3.54 39.64
C HIS A 41 -5.78 4.29 39.94
N LEU A 42 -4.83 4.31 38.99
CA LEU A 42 -3.56 5.02 39.15
C LEU A 42 -3.77 6.50 39.51
N ALA A 43 -4.74 7.18 38.89
CA ALA A 43 -5.07 8.58 39.21
C ALA A 43 -5.65 8.75 40.63
N ALA A 44 -6.36 7.74 41.16
CA ALA A 44 -6.96 7.78 42.48
C ALA A 44 -5.96 7.50 43.62
N ILE A 45 -4.83 6.84 43.33
CA ILE A 45 -3.78 6.50 44.31
C ILE A 45 -2.52 7.38 44.23
N GLN A 46 -2.50 8.42 43.38
CA GLN A 46 -1.40 9.40 43.37
C GLN A 46 -1.33 10.16 44.71
N GLN A 47 -0.14 10.27 45.28
CA GLN A 47 0.11 11.01 46.52
C GLN A 47 0.11 12.53 46.30
N SER A 48 -0.07 13.30 47.38
CA SER A 48 -0.15 14.77 47.32
C SER A 48 1.13 15.49 46.92
N ASP A 49 2.27 14.78 46.85
CA ASP A 49 3.54 15.28 46.31
C ASP A 49 3.74 14.96 44.82
N GLY A 50 2.79 14.26 44.19
CA GLY A 50 2.83 13.80 42.80
C GLY A 50 3.38 12.37 42.62
N SER A 51 3.85 11.72 43.68
CA SER A 51 4.41 10.37 43.62
C SER A 51 3.36 9.25 43.63
N TRP A 52 3.82 8.03 43.35
CA TRP A 52 3.14 6.80 43.77
C TRP A 52 3.99 6.07 44.80
N GLY A 53 3.37 5.67 45.91
CA GLY A 53 4.05 4.97 47.01
C GLY A 53 4.42 3.54 46.64
N TYR A 54 5.67 3.15 46.87
CA TYR A 54 6.17 1.81 46.52
C TYR A 54 7.35 1.41 47.42
N PHE A 55 7.04 0.61 48.44
CA PHE A 55 7.92 0.15 49.53
C PHE A 55 8.67 1.23 50.34
N GLY A 56 8.47 2.53 50.07
CA GLY A 56 9.07 3.64 50.82
C GLY A 56 10.52 3.98 50.43
N VAL A 57 11.04 3.35 49.37
CA VAL A 57 12.38 3.60 48.82
C VAL A 57 12.46 3.53 47.27
N TYR A 58 11.33 3.34 46.58
CA TYR A 58 11.24 3.16 45.12
C TYR A 58 10.15 4.03 44.46
N GLU A 59 9.66 5.05 45.15
CA GLU A 59 8.60 5.97 44.71
C GLU A 59 8.89 6.58 43.32
N GLN A 60 10.15 6.83 43.00
CA GLN A 60 10.59 7.36 41.70
C GLN A 60 10.33 6.35 40.57
N ALA A 61 10.60 5.06 40.79
CA ALA A 61 10.37 3.99 39.81
C ALA A 61 8.86 3.82 39.53
N ALA A 62 8.06 3.77 40.59
CA ALA A 62 6.61 3.71 40.53
C ALA A 62 6.00 4.92 39.81
N THR A 63 6.49 6.13 40.12
CA THR A 63 6.03 7.39 39.51
C THR A 63 6.40 7.47 38.03
N GLY A 64 7.61 7.01 37.66
CA GLY A 64 8.04 6.90 36.26
C GLY A 64 7.13 5.98 35.45
N ALA A 65 6.92 4.75 35.94
CA ALA A 65 6.08 3.76 35.27
C ALA A 65 4.61 4.23 35.14
N ALA A 66 4.01 4.74 36.22
CA ALA A 66 2.63 5.24 36.19
C ALA A 66 2.47 6.43 35.23
N ALA A 67 3.38 7.41 35.27
CA ALA A 67 3.36 8.55 34.35
C ALA A 67 3.54 8.13 32.89
N PHE A 68 4.39 7.12 32.62
CA PHE A 68 4.54 6.52 31.30
C PHE A 68 3.23 5.88 30.80
N SER A 69 2.51 5.13 31.66
CA SER A 69 1.19 4.57 31.33
C SER A 69 0.14 5.62 30.99
N PHE A 70 0.14 6.78 31.68
CA PHE A 70 -0.71 7.90 31.27
C PHE A 70 -0.29 8.46 29.91
N LEU A 71 1.01 8.70 29.70
CA LEU A 71 1.55 9.32 28.48
C LEU A 71 1.37 8.46 27.23
N SER A 72 1.59 7.15 27.30
CA SER A 72 1.37 6.23 26.18
C SER A 72 -0.10 6.14 25.78
N GLN A 73 -1.01 6.28 26.76
CA GLN A 73 -2.45 6.12 26.58
C GLN A 73 -3.21 7.44 26.36
N GLN A 74 -2.54 8.52 25.97
CA GLN A 74 -3.16 9.84 25.73
C GLN A 74 -4.38 9.81 24.80
N ALA A 75 -4.36 8.96 23.76
CA ALA A 75 -5.49 8.78 22.85
C ALA A 75 -6.76 8.21 23.54
N ASN A 76 -6.57 7.47 24.63
CA ASN A 76 -7.63 6.77 25.37
C ASN A 76 -8.18 7.56 26.57
N TRP A 77 -7.62 8.75 26.87
CA TRP A 77 -8.01 9.60 28.00
C TRP A 77 -9.47 10.12 27.94
N GLY A 78 -10.03 10.30 26.74
CA GLY A 78 -11.40 10.76 26.55
C GLY A 78 -11.73 12.05 27.30
N SER A 79 -12.81 12.04 28.09
CA SER A 79 -13.24 13.18 28.93
C SER A 79 -12.27 13.53 30.06
N ASN A 80 -11.39 12.61 30.45
CA ASN A 80 -10.52 12.77 31.62
C ASN A 80 -9.21 13.52 31.29
N ALA A 81 -9.01 13.93 30.03
CA ALA A 81 -7.74 14.44 29.53
C ALA A 81 -7.12 15.58 30.37
N SER A 82 -7.91 16.56 30.82
CA SER A 82 -7.40 17.64 31.68
C SER A 82 -7.01 17.17 33.09
N ALA A 83 -7.71 16.17 33.63
CA ALA A 83 -7.39 15.59 34.93
C ALA A 83 -6.13 14.72 34.84
N TYR A 84 -6.03 13.85 33.84
CA TYR A 84 -4.86 13.00 33.61
C TYR A 84 -3.62 13.82 33.22
N GLN A 85 -3.77 14.94 32.49
CA GLN A 85 -2.68 15.89 32.28
C GLN A 85 -2.16 16.47 33.61
N THR A 86 -3.05 16.78 34.55
CA THR A 86 -2.67 17.29 35.89
C THR A 86 -1.92 16.22 36.70
N VAL A 87 -2.40 14.97 36.65
CA VAL A 87 -1.73 13.79 37.26
C VAL A 87 -0.31 13.62 36.71
N VAL A 88 -0.12 13.72 35.39
CA VAL A 88 1.20 13.65 34.74
C VAL A 88 2.07 14.87 35.06
N ASP A 89 1.53 16.09 35.06
CA ASP A 89 2.30 17.30 35.38
C ASP A 89 2.82 17.25 36.84
N ASN A 90 2.01 16.74 37.79
CA ASN A 90 2.44 16.47 39.17
C ASN A 90 3.55 15.41 39.23
N ALA A 91 3.41 14.31 38.48
CA ALA A 91 4.40 13.24 38.43
C ALA A 91 5.76 13.73 37.91
N MET A 92 5.75 14.55 36.85
CA MET A 92 6.96 15.17 36.32
C MET A 92 7.60 16.15 37.31
N ALA A 93 6.80 16.91 38.06
CA ALA A 93 7.32 17.80 39.10
C ALA A 93 8.04 17.01 40.22
N PHE A 94 7.46 15.90 40.68
CA PHE A 94 8.10 15.00 41.64
C PHE A 94 9.43 14.42 41.09
N LEU A 95 9.41 13.90 39.86
CA LEU A 95 10.59 13.28 39.25
C LEU A 95 11.72 14.29 39.03
N LEU A 96 11.44 15.46 38.44
CA LEU A 96 12.46 16.50 38.22
C LEU A 96 13.07 17.04 39.53
N ALA A 97 12.31 17.03 40.63
CA ALA A 97 12.81 17.42 41.96
C ALA A 97 13.70 16.35 42.62
N ASN A 98 13.46 15.06 42.34
CA ASN A 98 14.16 13.92 42.94
C ASN A 98 15.30 13.34 42.06
N ALA A 99 15.61 13.99 40.94
CA ALA A 99 16.71 13.59 40.06
C ALA A 99 18.10 13.76 40.71
N SER A 100 19.10 13.08 40.18
CA SER A 100 20.51 13.26 40.51
C SER A 100 21.34 13.55 39.27
N THR A 101 22.38 14.37 39.41
CA THR A 101 23.33 14.70 38.34
C THR A 101 24.76 14.48 38.79
N MET A 102 25.63 14.10 37.85
CA MET A 102 27.05 13.91 38.14
C MET A 102 27.96 14.16 36.92
N PRO A 103 29.25 14.47 37.12
CA PRO A 103 30.23 14.51 36.05
C PRO A 103 30.57 13.08 35.59
N VAL A 104 30.14 12.75 34.38
CA VAL A 104 30.51 11.54 33.65
C VAL A 104 31.77 11.82 32.82
N ASN A 105 32.61 10.80 32.66
CA ASN A 105 33.90 10.87 31.96
C ASN A 105 34.12 9.59 31.13
N THR A 106 35.37 9.23 30.83
CA THR A 106 35.69 7.94 30.22
C THR A 106 35.22 6.78 31.10
N ARG A 107 34.57 5.78 30.50
CA ARG A 107 34.25 4.49 31.14
C ARG A 107 35.51 3.86 31.74
N ASN A 108 35.35 2.90 32.67
CA ASN A 108 36.46 2.28 33.41
C ASN A 108 37.57 1.67 32.53
N ASP A 109 37.27 1.30 31.28
CA ASP A 109 38.21 0.81 30.25
C ASP A 109 38.90 1.92 29.42
N GLY A 110 38.64 3.19 29.73
CA GLY A 110 39.20 4.36 29.03
C GLY A 110 38.40 4.80 27.80
N VAL A 111 37.30 4.13 27.44
CA VAL A 111 36.45 4.54 26.32
C VAL A 111 35.73 5.85 26.66
N ASN A 112 35.92 6.88 25.85
CA ASN A 112 35.16 8.12 25.99
C ASN A 112 33.76 7.95 25.38
N ILE A 113 32.74 8.08 26.22
CA ILE A 113 31.33 7.98 25.84
C ILE A 113 30.66 9.34 25.64
N CYS A 114 31.32 10.45 25.99
CA CYS A 114 30.70 11.76 25.96
C CYS A 114 30.54 12.30 24.53
N PRO A 115 29.38 12.92 24.19
CA PRO A 115 29.13 13.47 22.86
C PRO A 115 30.24 14.39 22.34
N GLY A 116 30.56 14.26 21.05
CA GLY A 116 31.64 15.02 20.40
C GLY A 116 33.06 14.72 20.89
N GLY A 117 33.25 13.71 21.76
CA GLY A 117 34.55 13.40 22.36
C GLY A 117 34.97 14.37 23.48
N ALA A 118 34.02 15.06 24.11
CA ALA A 118 34.29 15.92 25.27
C ALA A 118 34.94 15.12 26.42
N ALA A 119 35.83 15.73 27.21
CA ALA A 119 36.53 15.03 28.29
C ALA A 119 35.63 14.68 29.49
N THR A 120 34.53 15.41 29.66
CA THR A 120 33.46 15.15 30.63
C THR A 120 32.12 15.57 30.05
N CYS A 121 31.04 14.95 30.54
CA CYS A 121 29.66 15.31 30.23
C CYS A 121 28.79 15.14 31.50
N THR A 122 27.55 15.63 31.49
CA THR A 122 26.62 15.42 32.62
C THR A 122 25.92 14.07 32.46
N GLY A 123 25.96 13.25 33.51
CA GLY A 123 25.05 12.11 33.69
C GLY A 123 23.82 12.52 34.49
N VAL A 124 22.67 11.91 34.18
CA VAL A 124 21.40 12.08 34.90
C VAL A 124 20.87 10.70 35.30
N TYR A 125 20.44 10.55 36.55
CA TYR A 125 19.82 9.31 37.05
C TYR A 125 18.86 9.58 38.21
N TRP A 126 18.14 8.55 38.63
CA TRP A 126 17.37 8.54 39.88
C TRP A 126 17.87 7.42 40.79
N TYR A 127 18.05 7.74 42.08
CA TYR A 127 18.46 6.75 43.08
C TYR A 127 17.30 5.80 43.41
N GLY A 128 17.58 4.50 43.49
CA GLY A 128 16.58 3.48 43.79
C GLY A 128 17.09 2.39 44.72
N ALA A 129 17.52 2.75 45.94
CA ALA A 129 17.95 1.83 47.01
C ALA A 129 19.12 0.85 46.72
N GLY A 130 19.77 0.94 45.56
CA GLY A 130 20.75 -0.04 45.04
C GLY A 130 20.42 -0.56 43.63
N GLU A 131 19.24 -0.20 43.14
CA GLU A 131 18.59 -0.62 41.89
C GLU A 131 18.24 0.59 41.01
N SER A 132 19.14 1.58 40.99
CA SER A 132 19.00 2.81 40.20
C SER A 132 18.83 2.56 38.70
N THR A 133 19.27 1.41 38.16
CA THR A 133 19.08 1.04 36.74
C THR A 133 17.61 0.80 36.43
N TYR A 134 16.91 0.00 37.23
CA TYR A 134 15.47 -0.18 37.10
C TYR A 134 14.75 1.15 37.29
N THR A 135 15.10 1.87 38.37
CA THR A 135 14.45 3.14 38.74
C THR A 135 14.57 4.18 37.62
N THR A 136 15.78 4.41 37.12
CA THR A 136 16.05 5.39 36.05
C THR A 136 15.42 4.96 34.72
N GLY A 137 15.50 3.68 34.35
CA GLY A 137 14.94 3.20 33.09
C GLY A 137 13.41 3.05 33.07
N LEU A 138 12.76 3.00 34.24
CA LEU A 138 11.29 3.13 34.37
C LEU A 138 10.84 4.59 34.24
N ILE A 139 11.73 5.56 34.48
CA ILE A 139 11.45 7.00 34.42
C ILE A 139 11.71 7.57 33.02
N ALA A 140 12.79 7.15 32.35
CA ALA A 140 13.21 7.72 31.07
C ALA A 140 12.13 7.70 29.97
N PRO A 141 11.31 6.64 29.78
CA PRO A 141 10.20 6.65 28.81
C PRO A 141 9.15 7.75 29.08
N ALA A 142 8.86 8.06 30.35
CA ALA A 142 7.95 9.14 30.71
C ALA A 142 8.57 10.53 30.44
N ILE A 143 9.85 10.71 30.80
CA ILE A 143 10.63 11.93 30.52
C ILE A 143 10.70 12.20 29.01
N ALA A 144 10.93 11.16 28.20
CA ALA A 144 10.98 11.23 26.76
C ALA A 144 9.65 11.67 26.13
N LEU A 145 8.55 10.96 26.43
CA LEU A 145 7.23 11.29 25.88
C LEU A 145 6.75 12.68 26.33
N TYR A 146 6.94 13.04 27.60
CA TYR A 146 6.55 14.34 28.12
C TYR A 146 7.40 15.46 27.52
N GLY A 147 8.73 15.30 27.49
CA GLY A 147 9.65 16.27 26.91
C GLY A 147 9.43 16.49 25.41
N ALA A 148 9.12 15.42 24.66
CA ALA A 148 8.77 15.52 23.25
C ALA A 148 7.50 16.35 23.05
N ALA A 149 6.47 16.15 23.89
CA ALA A 149 5.23 16.93 23.88
C ALA A 149 5.41 18.39 24.33
N LYS A 150 6.36 18.70 25.23
CA LYS A 150 6.72 20.09 25.59
C LYS A 150 7.71 20.74 24.61
N GLY A 151 8.36 19.96 23.75
CA GLY A 151 9.39 20.39 22.80
C GLY A 151 10.81 20.29 23.37
N ALA A 152 11.67 19.49 22.72
CA ALA A 152 12.97 19.05 23.24
C ALA A 152 13.91 20.18 23.73
N ASN A 153 13.95 21.30 23.00
CA ASN A 153 14.85 22.43 23.30
C ASN A 153 14.32 23.38 24.39
N ASN A 154 13.15 23.13 24.96
CA ASN A 154 12.60 23.94 26.05
C ASN A 154 13.18 23.50 27.39
N VAL A 155 13.47 24.47 28.28
CA VAL A 155 13.94 24.22 29.65
C VAL A 155 12.89 23.44 30.42
N ALA A 156 13.28 22.32 31.03
CA ALA A 156 12.39 21.42 31.76
C ALA A 156 12.05 21.95 33.16
N THR A 157 13.04 22.51 33.87
CA THR A 157 12.87 23.15 35.18
C THR A 157 13.89 24.27 35.38
N THR A 158 13.54 25.29 36.15
CA THR A 158 14.46 26.38 36.57
C THR A 158 14.99 26.18 38.00
N ALA A 159 14.64 25.07 38.65
CA ALA A 159 15.00 24.75 40.03
C ALA A 159 15.28 23.26 40.23
N GLY A 160 15.93 22.91 41.35
CA GLY A 160 16.29 21.53 41.68
C GLY A 160 17.54 21.03 40.93
N PRO A 161 17.82 19.72 40.98
CA PRO A 161 19.06 19.11 40.47
C PRO A 161 19.28 19.25 38.95
N LEU A 162 18.21 19.51 38.19
CA LEU A 162 18.19 19.66 36.72
C LEU A 162 17.97 21.13 36.27
N ALA A 163 18.22 22.10 37.15
CA ALA A 163 17.92 23.51 36.89
C ALA A 163 18.60 24.05 35.61
N ASN A 164 17.78 24.60 34.71
CA ASN A 164 18.12 25.16 33.40
C ASN A 164 18.49 24.13 32.31
N MET A 165 18.40 22.82 32.59
CA MET A 165 18.51 21.80 31.54
C MET A 165 17.27 21.79 30.66
N THR A 166 17.45 21.62 29.35
CA THR A 166 16.35 21.31 28.42
C THR A 166 15.96 19.84 28.49
N TRP A 167 14.81 19.46 27.92
CA TRP A 167 14.44 18.05 27.81
C TRP A 167 15.48 17.25 27.00
N ALA A 168 16.07 17.84 25.96
CA ALA A 168 17.18 17.25 25.22
C ALA A 168 18.44 17.05 26.09
N ASP A 169 18.78 17.99 26.97
CA ASP A 169 19.93 17.84 27.89
C ASP A 169 19.69 16.74 28.93
N ILE A 170 18.45 16.57 29.40
CA ILE A 170 18.08 15.51 30.35
C ILE A 170 18.17 14.13 29.67
N ALA A 171 17.62 13.98 28.47
CA ALA A 171 17.69 12.75 27.68
C ALA A 171 19.15 12.39 27.31
N GLN A 172 19.93 13.36 26.84
CA GLN A 172 21.36 13.11 26.60
C GLN A 172 22.08 12.78 27.91
N GLY A 173 21.69 13.36 29.05
CA GLY A 173 22.24 13.04 30.37
C GLY A 173 21.95 11.62 30.84
N LEU A 174 20.74 11.11 30.59
CA LEU A 174 20.34 9.73 30.85
C LEU A 174 21.14 8.76 29.96
N THR A 175 21.18 9.04 28.66
CA THR A 175 22.00 8.32 27.69
C THR A 175 23.50 8.34 28.05
N ASN A 176 24.05 9.45 28.55
CA ASN A 176 25.45 9.54 28.99
C ASN A 176 25.72 8.63 30.19
N GLU A 177 24.85 8.66 31.21
CA GLU A 177 25.03 7.86 32.42
C GLU A 177 24.94 6.36 32.12
N PHE A 178 23.92 5.92 31.36
CA PHE A 178 23.86 4.54 30.90
C PHE A 178 25.07 4.16 30.05
N SER A 179 25.57 5.04 29.17
CA SER A 179 26.76 4.75 28.37
C SER A 179 28.03 4.56 29.21
N ALA A 180 28.19 5.30 30.31
CA ALA A 180 29.35 5.20 31.19
C ALA A 180 29.28 4.05 32.20
N SER A 181 28.08 3.72 32.64
CA SER A 181 27.80 2.63 33.59
C SER A 181 27.53 1.27 32.91
N GLN A 182 27.69 1.16 31.59
CA GLN A 182 27.75 -0.12 30.87
C GLN A 182 28.95 -0.95 31.36
N SER A 183 28.77 -2.26 31.49
CA SER A 183 29.88 -3.18 31.76
C SER A 183 30.92 -3.16 30.64
N SER A 184 32.20 -3.36 30.98
CA SER A 184 33.33 -3.41 30.05
C SER A 184 34.20 -4.65 30.28
N ALA A 185 35.11 -4.95 29.35
CA ALA A 185 36.06 -6.05 29.46
C ALA A 185 36.96 -6.02 30.73
N ILE A 186 37.06 -4.89 31.43
CA ILE A 186 37.77 -4.84 32.74
C ILE A 186 36.99 -5.57 33.85
N ASN A 187 35.68 -5.73 33.68
CA ASN A 187 34.84 -6.52 34.58
C ASN A 187 34.92 -8.04 34.28
N GLY A 188 35.71 -8.46 33.28
CA GLY A 188 35.85 -9.86 32.86
C GLY A 188 34.92 -10.24 31.71
N ASN A 189 34.53 -11.52 31.63
CA ASN A 189 33.86 -12.13 30.46
C ASN A 189 32.39 -11.68 30.23
N ARG A 190 31.97 -10.52 30.76
CA ARG A 190 30.58 -10.04 30.79
C ARG A 190 30.51 -8.56 30.45
N ASP A 191 31.16 -8.19 29.36
CA ASP A 191 31.16 -6.87 28.73
C ASP A 191 29.85 -6.63 27.95
N GLY A 192 29.28 -5.42 28.01
CA GLY A 192 28.23 -4.95 27.08
C GLY A 192 26.80 -4.77 27.62
N GLY A 193 26.42 -5.42 28.72
CA GLY A 193 25.17 -5.19 29.44
C GLY A 193 25.35 -4.25 30.64
N TRP A 194 24.37 -4.25 31.55
CA TRP A 194 24.34 -3.39 32.75
C TRP A 194 24.16 -4.20 34.05
N ARG A 195 24.35 -3.54 35.20
CA ARG A 195 24.04 -4.08 36.55
C ARG A 195 22.92 -3.26 37.19
N TYR A 196 22.41 -3.73 38.34
CA TYR A 196 21.31 -3.10 39.10
C TYR A 196 21.55 -1.62 39.46
N TYR A 197 22.78 -1.21 39.76
CA TYR A 197 23.11 0.14 40.20
C TYR A 197 23.74 0.99 39.09
N ILE A 198 23.28 2.24 39.04
CA ILE A 198 23.99 3.38 38.46
C ILE A 198 24.00 4.54 39.49
N PRO A 199 25.05 5.38 39.50
CA PRO A 199 26.28 5.25 38.74
C PRO A 199 27.17 4.11 39.25
N GLY A 200 27.91 3.47 38.34
CA GLY A 200 28.84 2.40 38.65
C GLY A 200 28.87 1.31 37.57
N ASN A 201 29.85 0.43 37.65
CA ASN A 201 30.01 -0.69 36.71
C ASN A 201 30.22 -2.01 37.47
N GLY A 202 29.72 -3.09 36.87
CA GLY A 202 29.83 -4.46 37.34
C GLY A 202 29.39 -5.43 36.24
N ASP A 203 29.34 -6.74 36.53
CA ASP A 203 28.93 -7.78 35.58
C ASP A 203 27.61 -7.46 34.86
N SER A 204 27.55 -7.65 33.56
CA SER A 204 26.30 -7.57 32.79
C SER A 204 25.22 -8.51 33.35
N ASP A 205 23.98 -8.05 33.29
CA ASP A 205 22.78 -8.75 33.74
C ASP A 205 21.66 -8.58 32.71
N SER A 206 21.08 -9.69 32.27
CA SER A 206 20.04 -9.71 31.24
C SER A 206 18.83 -8.90 31.67
N SER A 207 18.38 -9.06 32.92
CA SER A 207 17.15 -8.44 33.42
C SER A 207 17.25 -6.91 33.36
N THR A 208 18.36 -6.35 33.83
CA THR A 208 18.58 -4.89 33.86
C THR A 208 18.88 -4.28 32.49
N THR A 209 19.48 -5.06 31.58
CA THR A 209 19.97 -4.57 30.28
C THR A 209 18.84 -3.97 29.42
N GLN A 210 17.62 -4.49 29.50
CA GLN A 210 16.48 -3.90 28.78
C GLN A 210 16.22 -2.44 29.19
N TRP A 211 16.46 -2.05 30.44
CA TRP A 211 16.12 -0.71 30.94
C TRP A 211 17.08 0.36 30.44
N ALA A 212 18.35 0.01 30.27
CA ALA A 212 19.29 0.83 29.53
C ALA A 212 18.90 0.94 28.05
N VAL A 213 18.63 -0.18 27.37
CA VAL A 213 18.26 -0.20 25.94
C VAL A 213 16.96 0.56 25.66
N LEU A 214 15.95 0.40 26.52
CA LEU A 214 14.69 1.16 26.45
C LEU A 214 14.95 2.66 26.67
N THR A 215 15.76 3.04 27.65
CA THR A 215 16.15 4.45 27.86
C THR A 215 16.80 5.02 26.61
N LEU A 216 17.81 4.34 26.05
CA LEU A 216 18.50 4.77 24.83
C LEU A 216 17.52 4.94 23.65
N LEU A 217 16.55 4.03 23.46
CA LEU A 217 15.53 4.15 22.42
C LEU A 217 14.55 5.32 22.64
N TYR A 218 14.16 5.59 23.89
CA TYR A 218 13.26 6.69 24.21
C TYR A 218 13.95 8.06 24.16
N ASP A 219 15.17 8.19 24.67
CA ASP A 219 15.97 9.41 24.66
C ASP A 219 16.27 9.91 23.23
N GLN A 220 16.39 9.00 22.26
CA GLN A 220 16.54 9.34 20.83
C GLN A 220 15.38 10.22 20.32
N THR A 221 14.16 10.11 20.86
CA THR A 221 13.03 10.98 20.49
C THR A 221 13.25 12.45 20.83
N LEU A 222 14.11 12.73 21.83
CA LEU A 222 14.53 14.06 22.25
C LEU A 222 15.83 14.52 21.56
N GLY A 223 16.47 13.65 20.78
CA GLY A 223 17.72 13.93 20.08
C GLY A 223 18.99 13.57 20.82
N ALA A 224 18.90 12.73 21.86
CA ALA A 224 20.09 12.11 22.43
C ALA A 224 20.78 11.19 21.41
N VAL A 225 22.10 11.07 21.54
CA VAL A 225 22.96 10.25 20.70
C VAL A 225 23.61 9.17 21.55
N THR A 226 23.34 7.90 21.22
CA THR A 226 24.05 6.75 21.80
C THR A 226 25.43 6.61 21.14
N PRO A 227 26.54 6.48 21.89
CA PRO A 227 27.85 6.20 21.31
C PRO A 227 27.88 4.82 20.64
N GLN A 228 28.41 4.72 19.43
CA GLN A 228 28.45 3.45 18.67
C GLN A 228 29.17 2.31 19.44
N THR A 229 30.17 2.64 20.26
CA THR A 229 30.85 1.70 21.14
C THR A 229 29.91 1.02 22.14
N VAL A 230 28.87 1.69 22.62
CA VAL A 230 27.87 1.10 23.53
C VAL A 230 27.05 0.03 22.80
N VAL A 231 26.64 0.33 21.56
CA VAL A 231 25.91 -0.61 20.69
C VAL A 231 26.78 -1.81 20.32
N ASP A 232 28.07 -1.60 20.05
CA ASP A 232 28.99 -2.67 19.66
C ASP A 232 29.43 -3.54 20.84
N HIS A 233 29.61 -2.97 22.03
CA HIS A 233 29.84 -3.75 23.25
C HIS A 233 28.60 -4.57 23.63
N LEU A 234 27.38 -4.01 23.49
CA LEU A 234 26.13 -4.74 23.73
C LEU A 234 25.97 -5.96 22.80
N LYS A 235 26.45 -5.91 21.56
CA LYS A 235 26.48 -7.11 20.68
C LYS A 235 27.30 -8.25 21.29
N ASN A 236 28.42 -7.95 21.96
CA ASN A 236 29.23 -8.97 22.64
C ASN A 236 28.46 -9.62 23.80
N TRP A 237 27.70 -8.83 24.57
CA TRP A 237 26.83 -9.35 25.63
C TRP A 237 25.73 -10.28 25.08
N LEU A 238 25.01 -9.84 24.04
CA LEU A 238 23.88 -10.58 23.47
C LEU A 238 24.28 -11.93 22.83
N VAL A 239 25.54 -12.06 22.40
CA VAL A 239 26.09 -13.34 21.91
C VAL A 239 26.32 -14.34 23.06
N VAL A 240 26.61 -13.87 24.28
CA VAL A 240 26.88 -14.74 25.43
C VAL A 240 25.69 -14.89 26.39
N SER A 241 24.74 -13.95 26.41
CA SER A 241 23.57 -14.03 27.30
C SER A 241 22.51 -15.05 26.83
N GLN A 242 22.58 -15.51 25.58
CA GLN A 242 21.74 -16.57 25.05
C GLN A 242 22.37 -17.95 25.27
N VAL A 243 21.63 -18.88 25.87
CA VAL A 243 22.20 -20.18 26.27
C VAL A 243 22.19 -21.18 25.11
N ALA A 244 23.39 -21.58 24.69
CA ALA A 244 23.62 -22.44 23.55
C ALA A 244 22.90 -23.80 23.70
N GLY A 245 22.17 -24.19 22.65
CA GLY A 245 21.38 -25.44 22.62
C GLY A 245 19.98 -25.34 23.21
N TYR A 246 19.62 -24.23 23.88
CA TYR A 246 18.30 -24.00 24.48
C TYR A 246 17.54 -22.82 23.88
N GLY A 247 18.24 -21.78 23.41
CA GLY A 247 17.65 -20.65 22.67
C GLY A 247 17.09 -19.51 23.55
N GLY A 248 16.64 -19.80 24.77
CA GLY A 248 16.35 -18.79 25.79
C GLY A 248 17.61 -18.09 26.33
N ALA A 249 17.41 -17.01 27.07
CA ALA A 249 18.46 -16.28 27.78
C ALA A 249 18.77 -16.88 29.16
N GLY A 250 19.99 -16.66 29.66
CA GLY A 250 20.43 -17.06 31.00
C GLY A 250 20.15 -15.96 32.05
N CYS A 251 19.61 -16.37 33.20
CA CYS A 251 18.97 -15.52 34.22
C CYS A 251 19.80 -14.32 34.74
N TYR A 252 21.12 -14.45 34.67
CA TYR A 252 22.07 -13.44 35.17
C TYR A 252 23.37 -13.46 34.34
N GLN A 253 23.80 -14.65 33.90
CA GLN A 253 25.15 -14.92 33.40
C GLN A 253 25.10 -16.06 32.35
N PRO A 254 26.03 -16.08 31.37
CA PRO A 254 26.04 -17.07 30.26
C PRO A 254 25.97 -18.54 30.67
N ASP A 255 26.56 -18.87 31.82
CA ASP A 255 26.75 -20.24 32.31
C ASP A 255 25.73 -20.64 33.39
N TYR A 256 24.73 -19.80 33.68
CA TYR A 256 23.66 -20.10 34.64
C TYR A 256 22.51 -20.87 33.96
N PRO A 257 21.87 -21.86 34.60
CA PRO A 257 20.75 -22.59 34.01
C PRO A 257 19.61 -21.66 33.58
N ILE A 258 19.03 -21.92 32.40
CA ILE A 258 17.94 -21.17 31.77
C ILE A 258 16.67 -21.22 32.63
N CYS A 259 16.08 -20.07 32.97
CA CYS A 259 14.77 -20.02 33.64
C CYS A 259 13.85 -18.83 33.30
N GLU A 260 14.28 -17.81 32.54
CA GLU A 260 13.61 -16.49 32.58
C GLU A 260 13.06 -15.99 31.23
N GLU A 261 11.73 -15.84 31.17
CA GLU A 261 11.04 -15.21 30.04
C GLU A 261 11.30 -13.71 29.97
N SER A 262 11.44 -13.05 31.14
CA SER A 262 11.93 -11.68 31.30
C SER A 262 13.22 -11.44 30.50
N ASP A 263 14.19 -12.31 30.68
CA ASP A 263 15.50 -12.20 30.06
C ASP A 263 15.50 -12.54 28.58
N THR A 264 14.65 -13.48 28.16
CA THR A 264 14.51 -13.78 26.73
C THR A 264 13.79 -12.65 25.99
N GLY A 265 12.86 -11.96 26.67
CA GLY A 265 12.34 -10.67 26.23
C GLY A 265 13.42 -9.58 26.12
N SER A 266 14.24 -9.42 27.16
CA SER A 266 15.39 -8.49 27.19
C SER A 266 16.40 -8.75 26.06
N LEU A 267 16.74 -10.02 25.81
CA LEU A 267 17.58 -10.48 24.70
C LEU A 267 16.98 -10.04 23.36
N LEU A 268 15.67 -10.23 23.13
CA LEU A 268 15.00 -9.81 21.90
C LEU A 268 14.97 -8.28 21.73
N ILE A 269 14.80 -7.50 22.81
CA ILE A 269 14.90 -6.03 22.79
C ILE A 269 16.31 -5.59 22.40
N GLY A 270 17.34 -6.18 23.01
CA GLY A 270 18.74 -5.88 22.73
C GLY A 270 19.17 -6.30 21.32
N LEU A 271 18.75 -7.48 20.85
CA LEU A 271 18.99 -7.95 19.48
C LEU A 271 18.37 -6.97 18.46
N LYS A 272 17.12 -6.53 18.68
CA LYS A 272 16.51 -5.51 17.82
C LYS A 272 17.32 -4.22 17.80
N PHE A 273 17.65 -3.67 18.97
CA PHE A 273 18.38 -2.42 19.12
C PHE A 273 19.77 -2.46 18.45
N THR A 274 20.44 -3.61 18.50
CA THR A 274 21.74 -3.81 17.86
C THR A 274 21.68 -4.13 16.36
N GLY A 275 20.47 -4.20 15.78
CA GLY A 275 20.24 -4.31 14.33
C GLY A 275 19.92 -5.72 13.81
N ALA A 276 19.52 -6.66 14.67
CA ALA A 276 19.04 -7.96 14.23
C ALA A 276 17.67 -7.85 13.53
N ASP A 277 17.46 -8.71 12.52
CA ASP A 277 16.17 -8.93 11.89
C ASP A 277 15.55 -10.27 12.31
N ILE A 278 14.34 -10.55 11.84
CA ILE A 278 13.62 -11.79 12.13
C ILE A 278 14.33 -13.06 11.61
N ASN A 279 15.25 -12.93 10.66
CA ASN A 279 16.02 -14.05 10.09
C ASN A 279 17.28 -14.38 10.92
N ASN A 280 17.64 -13.53 11.90
CA ASN A 280 18.78 -13.76 12.77
C ASN A 280 18.57 -15.05 13.60
N ALA A 281 19.57 -15.94 13.59
CA ALA A 281 19.52 -17.22 14.29
C ALA A 281 19.28 -17.09 15.81
N GLN A 282 19.75 -16.02 16.45
CA GLN A 282 19.50 -15.73 17.86
C GLN A 282 18.03 -15.36 18.09
N VAL A 283 17.45 -14.52 17.23
CA VAL A 283 16.03 -14.12 17.29
C VAL A 283 15.13 -15.34 17.09
N GLN A 284 15.39 -16.15 16.05
CA GLN A 284 14.65 -17.39 15.79
C GLN A 284 14.73 -18.40 16.96
N ALA A 285 15.90 -18.56 17.58
CA ALA A 285 16.06 -19.45 18.73
C ALA A 285 15.35 -18.93 20.00
N ALA A 286 15.37 -17.62 20.23
CA ALA A 286 14.65 -16.99 21.35
C ALA A 286 13.12 -17.07 21.18
N LEU A 287 12.61 -16.87 19.96
CA LEU A 287 11.19 -17.05 19.63
C LEU A 287 10.75 -18.51 19.77
N ALA A 288 11.58 -19.46 19.32
CA ALA A 288 11.28 -20.89 19.46
C ALA A 288 11.23 -21.35 20.93
N TRP A 289 12.05 -20.76 21.80
CA TRP A 289 12.00 -21.00 23.25
C TRP A 289 10.80 -20.31 23.91
N LEU A 290 10.51 -19.06 23.57
CA LEU A 290 9.28 -18.39 24.05
C LEU A 290 8.01 -19.13 23.59
N ASN A 291 8.06 -19.91 22.50
CA ASN A 291 6.97 -20.76 22.05
C ASN A 291 6.81 -22.04 22.90
N SER A 292 7.91 -22.68 23.34
CA SER A 292 7.81 -23.88 24.21
C SER A 292 7.28 -23.54 25.60
N ASP A 293 7.61 -22.36 26.10
CA ASP A 293 7.32 -21.93 27.47
C ASP A 293 6.18 -20.90 27.53
N TRP A 294 5.58 -20.54 26.38
CA TRP A 294 4.57 -19.47 26.22
C TRP A 294 3.50 -19.46 27.31
N THR A 295 2.93 -20.63 27.61
CA THR A 295 1.78 -20.78 28.51
C THR A 295 2.13 -20.76 30.00
N SER A 296 3.40 -20.56 30.37
CA SER A 296 3.85 -20.52 31.76
C SER A 296 3.10 -19.46 32.58
N THR A 297 3.12 -19.62 33.90
CA THR A 297 2.48 -18.73 34.87
C THR A 297 3.49 -18.29 35.92
N ALA A 298 3.33 -17.08 36.44
CA ALA A 298 4.18 -16.51 37.48
C ALA A 298 4.44 -17.49 38.65
N ASN A 299 5.73 -17.79 38.91
CA ASN A 299 6.14 -18.82 39.88
C ASN A 299 7.38 -18.46 40.71
N SER A 300 8.09 -17.36 40.39
CA SER A 300 9.15 -16.77 41.24
C SER A 300 9.21 -15.25 41.03
N THR A 301 10.09 -14.53 41.74
CA THR A 301 10.32 -13.08 41.55
C THR A 301 10.65 -12.71 40.10
N TRP A 302 11.12 -13.65 39.28
CA TRP A 302 11.47 -13.40 37.87
C TRP A 302 10.93 -14.43 36.88
N TYR A 303 10.35 -15.54 37.34
CA TYR A 303 10.00 -16.70 36.50
C TYR A 303 8.50 -16.75 36.21
N GLY A 304 8.15 -17.13 34.97
CA GLY A 304 6.78 -17.37 34.52
C GLY A 304 6.20 -16.15 33.80
N ASN A 305 5.61 -16.39 32.63
CA ASN A 305 5.02 -15.38 31.77
C ASN A 305 3.70 -14.83 32.36
N PHE A 306 2.60 -15.58 32.25
CA PHE A 306 1.27 -15.04 32.56
C PHE A 306 1.09 -14.74 34.05
N GLY A 307 0.70 -13.50 34.35
CA GLY A 307 0.51 -12.99 35.72
C GLY A 307 1.76 -12.39 36.36
N HIS A 308 2.88 -12.33 35.64
CA HIS A 308 4.12 -11.69 36.11
C HIS A 308 4.31 -10.36 35.37
N PRO A 309 4.05 -9.19 36.00
CA PRO A 309 4.00 -7.94 35.25
C PRO A 309 5.29 -7.57 34.52
N TYR A 310 6.42 -7.93 35.12
CA TYR A 310 7.75 -7.65 34.59
C TYR A 310 8.12 -8.59 33.42
N ALA A 311 7.92 -9.90 33.58
CA ALA A 311 8.18 -10.85 32.51
C ALA A 311 7.22 -10.62 31.33
N MET A 312 5.92 -10.39 31.57
CA MET A 312 4.97 -10.02 30.52
C MET A 312 5.38 -8.74 29.79
N TRP A 313 5.90 -7.72 30.49
CA TRP A 313 6.37 -6.49 29.84
C TRP A 313 7.59 -6.72 28.95
N ALA A 314 8.61 -7.41 29.47
CA ALA A 314 9.84 -7.69 28.73
C ALA A 314 9.58 -8.60 27.51
N VAL A 315 8.75 -9.64 27.67
CA VAL A 315 8.32 -10.52 26.57
C VAL A 315 7.46 -9.76 25.57
N TYR A 316 6.47 -8.98 26.02
CA TYR A 316 5.67 -8.10 25.16
C TYR A 316 6.56 -7.23 24.28
N LYS A 317 7.61 -6.62 24.86
CA LYS A 317 8.56 -5.78 24.14
C LYS A 317 9.53 -6.54 23.24
N GLY A 318 9.96 -7.73 23.62
CA GLY A 318 10.73 -8.62 22.74
C GLY A 318 9.93 -9.00 21.48
N LEU A 319 8.66 -9.35 21.65
CA LEU A 319 7.78 -9.80 20.56
C LEU A 319 7.27 -8.64 19.69
N GLU A 320 6.79 -7.55 20.29
CA GLU A 320 6.32 -6.33 19.60
C GLU A 320 7.36 -5.79 18.62
N THR A 321 8.64 -5.85 19.00
CA THR A 321 9.73 -5.29 18.22
C THR A 321 10.30 -6.23 17.15
N ASN A 322 10.19 -7.56 17.33
CA ASN A 322 10.77 -8.56 16.41
C ASN A 322 9.75 -9.19 15.45
N ILE A 323 8.53 -9.48 15.92
CA ILE A 323 7.45 -10.09 15.11
C ILE A 323 6.20 -9.20 14.99
N GLY A 324 6.01 -8.25 15.92
CA GLY A 324 4.84 -7.36 15.93
C GLY A 324 3.59 -8.01 16.52
N LEU A 325 2.59 -7.17 16.83
CA LEU A 325 1.37 -7.57 17.56
C LEU A 325 0.45 -8.51 16.76
N ASN A 326 0.62 -8.58 15.44
CA ASN A 326 -0.25 -9.33 14.52
C ASN A 326 0.37 -10.65 14.04
N ASP A 327 1.49 -11.11 14.62
CA ASP A 327 2.08 -12.41 14.25
C ASP A 327 1.23 -13.59 14.74
N THR A 328 1.08 -14.57 13.85
CA THR A 328 0.33 -15.82 14.03
C THR A 328 1.19 -17.05 13.72
N THR A 329 2.51 -16.91 13.60
CA THR A 329 3.40 -17.91 12.98
C THR A 329 4.59 -18.34 13.85
N HIS A 330 5.07 -17.48 14.75
CA HIS A 330 6.22 -17.76 15.60
C HIS A 330 5.83 -18.25 17.01
N LEU A 331 4.63 -17.89 17.49
CA LEU A 331 4.07 -18.34 18.76
C LEU A 331 2.73 -19.04 18.54
N LEU A 332 2.59 -20.22 19.14
CA LEU A 332 1.32 -20.95 19.18
C LEU A 332 0.46 -20.40 20.32
N SER A 333 -0.70 -19.87 19.95
CA SER A 333 -1.73 -19.37 20.88
C SER A 333 -1.95 -20.31 22.07
N ARG A 334 -1.95 -19.75 23.29
CA ARG A 334 -2.29 -20.43 24.55
C ARG A 334 -3.68 -21.08 24.46
N TYR A 335 -4.56 -20.49 23.67
CA TYR A 335 -5.90 -20.97 23.41
C TYR A 335 -6.04 -21.39 21.93
N THR A 336 -6.14 -22.70 21.67
CA THR A 336 -6.31 -23.27 20.32
C THR A 336 -7.61 -22.88 19.62
N ASP A 337 -8.50 -22.20 20.36
CA ASP A 337 -9.85 -21.77 19.97
C ASP A 337 -10.03 -20.24 20.10
N CYS A 338 -8.95 -19.48 20.38
CA CYS A 338 -9.01 -18.06 20.81
C CYS A 338 -9.87 -17.81 22.07
N GLY A 339 -10.11 -18.86 22.87
CA GLY A 339 -11.08 -18.89 23.95
C GLY A 339 -12.51 -19.09 23.45
N VAL A 340 -13.28 -20.00 24.09
CA VAL A 340 -14.73 -20.19 23.86
C VAL A 340 -15.53 -20.15 25.21
N GLY A 341 -16.65 -19.39 25.38
CA GLY A 341 -16.77 -18.14 26.23
C GLY A 341 -17.71 -16.99 25.71
N ARG A 342 -17.23 -15.74 25.51
CA ARG A 342 -17.76 -14.51 24.80
C ARG A 342 -18.52 -14.64 23.41
N SER A 343 -17.92 -14.36 22.22
CA SER A 343 -18.60 -14.24 20.87
C SER A 343 -17.87 -14.35 19.45
N ALA A 344 -16.62 -14.84 19.26
CA ALA A 344 -15.78 -15.07 18.03
C ALA A 344 -15.31 -13.88 17.10
N PRO A 345 -14.03 -13.86 16.61
CA PRO A 345 -13.45 -12.71 15.88
C PRO A 345 -13.75 -12.70 14.36
N PRO A 346 -13.66 -11.53 13.69
CA PRO A 346 -13.85 -11.40 12.24
C PRO A 346 -12.59 -11.80 11.45
N GLY A 347 -12.16 -13.06 11.60
CA GLY A 347 -10.98 -13.62 10.96
C GLY A 347 -10.96 -15.14 11.05
N ASP A 348 -10.21 -15.74 10.14
CA ASP A 348 -9.96 -17.14 9.77
C ASP A 348 -9.58 -18.16 10.87
N GLY A 349 -9.79 -17.85 12.15
CA GLY A 349 -9.68 -18.81 13.26
C GLY A 349 -8.27 -19.02 13.80
N VAL A 350 -7.34 -18.10 13.52
CA VAL A 350 -5.95 -18.13 14.01
C VAL A 350 -5.74 -16.99 15.00
N CYS A 351 -5.18 -17.29 16.18
CA CYS A 351 -4.87 -16.27 17.19
C CYS A 351 -3.44 -15.76 17.10
N THR A 352 -3.28 -14.48 17.44
CA THR A 352 -2.00 -13.81 17.69
C THR A 352 -1.61 -13.96 19.15
N TRP A 353 -0.31 -13.94 19.44
CA TRP A 353 0.21 -13.96 20.82
C TRP A 353 -0.32 -12.79 21.67
N TRP A 354 -0.53 -11.61 21.06
CA TRP A 354 -1.02 -10.43 21.78
C TRP A 354 -2.50 -10.58 22.20
N GLN A 355 -3.30 -11.38 21.49
CA GLN A 355 -4.67 -11.68 21.90
C GLN A 355 -4.74 -12.51 23.20
N ASP A 356 -3.78 -13.43 23.43
CA ASP A 356 -3.71 -14.16 24.71
C ASP A 356 -3.47 -13.22 25.90
N TYR A 357 -2.54 -12.27 25.75
CA TYR A 357 -2.28 -11.23 26.77
C TYR A 357 -3.50 -10.34 26.97
N ASN A 358 -4.19 -9.93 25.91
CA ASN A 358 -5.39 -9.11 26.00
C ASN A 358 -6.53 -9.81 26.76
N GLU A 359 -6.80 -11.08 26.45
CA GLU A 359 -7.83 -11.87 27.14
C GLU A 359 -7.45 -12.11 28.62
N TYR A 360 -6.18 -12.44 28.89
CA TYR A 360 -5.70 -12.60 30.26
C TYR A 360 -5.86 -11.32 31.09
N LEU A 361 -5.43 -10.17 30.57
CA LEU A 361 -5.50 -8.91 31.33
C LEU A 361 -6.93 -8.39 31.49
N VAL A 362 -7.80 -8.56 30.50
CA VAL A 362 -9.24 -8.24 30.64
C VAL A 362 -9.96 -9.19 31.62
N THR A 363 -9.56 -10.46 31.73
CA THR A 363 -10.18 -11.41 32.68
C THR A 363 -9.65 -11.31 34.11
N THR A 364 -8.47 -10.71 34.32
CA THR A 364 -7.80 -10.66 35.63
C THR A 364 -7.73 -9.27 36.27
N GLN A 365 -8.31 -8.24 35.64
CA GLN A 365 -8.45 -6.92 36.25
C GLN A 365 -9.33 -7.01 37.51
N ASN A 366 -8.85 -6.45 38.62
CA ASN A 366 -9.59 -6.38 39.87
C ASN A 366 -10.71 -5.31 39.76
N PRO A 367 -11.79 -5.39 40.57
CA PRO A 367 -12.88 -4.41 40.51
C PRO A 367 -12.51 -2.96 40.85
N GLY A 368 -11.30 -2.69 41.35
CA GLY A 368 -10.77 -1.34 41.52
C GLY A 368 -10.22 -0.71 40.23
N GLY A 369 -9.95 -1.52 39.20
CA GLY A 369 -9.21 -1.16 37.99
C GLY A 369 -7.72 -1.52 38.05
N ASP A 370 -7.23 -1.87 39.23
CA ASP A 370 -5.90 -2.42 39.47
C ASP A 370 -5.74 -3.86 38.94
N TRP A 371 -4.50 -4.33 38.92
CA TRP A 371 -4.19 -5.75 38.72
C TRP A 371 -3.32 -6.30 39.85
N SER A 372 -3.65 -7.52 40.27
CA SER A 372 -2.78 -8.34 41.10
C SER A 372 -1.43 -8.54 40.42
N GLY A 373 -0.34 -8.25 41.14
CA GLY A 373 1.03 -8.49 40.69
C GLY A 373 1.64 -9.77 41.27
N TYR A 374 2.96 -9.93 41.13
CA TYR A 374 3.68 -11.11 41.63
C TYR A 374 5.00 -10.77 42.32
N SER A 375 5.25 -11.40 43.47
CA SER A 375 6.42 -11.14 44.32
C SER A 375 6.55 -9.64 44.66
N GLU A 376 7.66 -8.99 44.30
CA GLU A 376 7.87 -7.54 44.45
C GLU A 376 7.10 -6.70 43.40
N TRP A 377 6.79 -7.27 42.23
CA TRP A 377 6.13 -6.60 41.10
C TRP A 377 4.62 -6.44 41.30
N VAL A 378 4.23 -5.69 42.34
CA VAL A 378 2.83 -5.41 42.72
C VAL A 378 2.36 -4.01 42.27
N ASP A 379 1.10 -3.68 42.55
CA ASP A 379 0.54 -2.35 42.30
C ASP A 379 1.35 -1.29 43.10
N PRO A 380 1.71 -0.15 42.49
CA PRO A 380 1.26 0.41 41.21
C PRO A 380 1.95 -0.13 39.94
N LEU A 381 3.09 -0.84 40.07
CA LEU A 381 3.87 -1.28 38.89
C LEU A 381 3.13 -2.33 38.05
N SER A 382 2.37 -3.24 38.68
CA SER A 382 1.55 -4.23 37.95
C SER A 382 0.57 -3.56 36.99
N THR A 383 -0.24 -2.65 37.52
CA THR A 383 -1.21 -1.85 36.75
C THR A 383 -0.51 -0.99 35.71
N ALA A 384 0.62 -0.37 36.04
CA ALA A 384 1.38 0.44 35.09
C ALA A 384 1.83 -0.37 33.86
N PHE A 385 2.45 -1.54 34.04
CA PHE A 385 2.88 -2.39 32.91
C PHE A 385 1.69 -2.92 32.11
N PHE A 386 0.66 -3.45 32.78
CA PHE A 386 -0.47 -4.10 32.09
C PHE A 386 -1.34 -3.12 31.29
N VAL A 387 -1.50 -1.87 31.75
CA VAL A 387 -2.12 -0.80 30.94
C VAL A 387 -1.34 -0.57 29.63
N ASN A 388 -0.01 -0.60 29.66
CA ASN A 388 0.80 -0.41 28.45
C ASN A 388 0.70 -1.59 27.47
N ILE A 389 0.62 -2.84 27.98
CA ILE A 389 0.47 -4.06 27.16
C ILE A 389 -0.91 -4.10 26.47
N LEU A 390 -2.00 -3.87 27.23
CA LEU A 390 -3.35 -3.75 26.67
C LEU A 390 -3.47 -2.61 25.67
N GLY A 391 -2.82 -1.49 25.98
CA GLY A 391 -2.83 -0.26 25.19
C GLY A 391 -1.95 -0.28 23.94
N ALA A 392 -1.47 -1.45 23.50
CA ALA A 392 -0.66 -1.63 22.29
C ALA A 392 0.58 -0.70 22.24
N THR A 393 1.16 -0.36 23.39
CA THR A 393 2.23 0.64 23.50
C THR A 393 3.47 0.17 22.76
N GLN A 394 3.74 0.70 21.57
CA GLN A 394 4.93 0.35 20.77
C GLN A 394 6.20 1.04 21.25
N LEU A 395 7.39 0.62 20.81
CA LEU A 395 8.60 1.41 21.00
C LEU A 395 8.70 2.55 19.97
N PRO A 396 9.32 3.70 20.31
CA PRO A 396 9.67 4.70 19.31
C PRO A 396 10.62 4.10 18.27
N GLN A 397 10.26 4.21 16.99
CA GLN A 397 11.04 3.71 15.87
C GLN A 397 11.08 4.78 14.77
N ILE A 398 12.20 4.91 14.06
CA ILE A 398 12.25 5.69 12.83
C ILE A 398 11.61 4.85 11.72
N THR A 399 10.58 5.38 11.06
CA THR A 399 9.79 4.66 10.06
C THR A 399 9.35 5.57 8.92
N ALA A 400 8.96 5.00 7.79
CA ALA A 400 8.34 5.68 6.65
C ALA A 400 7.39 4.72 5.91
N PRO A 401 6.25 5.18 5.39
CA PRO A 401 5.38 4.35 4.58
C PRO A 401 6.03 4.00 3.23
N CYS A 402 5.79 2.79 2.75
CA CYS A 402 6.27 2.35 1.43
C CYS A 402 5.64 3.17 0.29
N LEU A 403 6.46 3.52 -0.70
CA LEU A 403 6.00 4.28 -1.87
C LEU A 403 5.27 3.38 -2.86
N VAL A 404 4.09 3.82 -3.32
CA VAL A 404 3.40 3.23 -4.47
C VAL A 404 4.06 3.75 -5.75
N ILE A 405 4.90 2.91 -6.36
CA ILE A 405 5.62 3.23 -7.60
C ILE A 405 5.07 2.36 -8.73
N ASN A 406 4.33 2.97 -9.66
CA ASN A 406 3.99 2.34 -10.94
C ASN A 406 5.23 2.41 -11.86
N ALA A 407 5.68 1.26 -12.33
CA ALA A 407 6.92 1.13 -13.08
C ALA A 407 6.76 0.18 -14.27
N ILE A 408 7.29 0.56 -15.44
CA ILE A 408 7.35 -0.27 -16.63
C ILE A 408 8.82 -0.40 -17.03
N GLN A 409 9.25 -1.62 -17.37
CA GLN A 409 10.60 -1.84 -17.89
C GLN A 409 10.89 -0.93 -19.10
N GLY A 410 12.02 -0.21 -19.05
CA GLY A 410 12.45 0.72 -20.10
C GLY A 410 11.80 2.12 -20.06
N THR A 411 10.83 2.37 -19.18
CA THR A 411 10.17 3.68 -19.04
C THR A 411 10.60 4.36 -17.74
N ALA A 412 10.97 5.64 -17.79
CA ALA A 412 11.33 6.40 -16.60
C ALA A 412 10.14 6.53 -15.63
N ILE A 413 10.36 6.26 -14.35
CA ILE A 413 9.31 6.43 -13.32
C ILE A 413 9.11 7.91 -12.99
N THR A 414 7.90 8.27 -12.53
CA THR A 414 7.69 9.55 -11.85
C THR A 414 8.46 9.51 -10.52
N PRO A 415 9.34 10.49 -10.21
CA PRO A 415 10.07 10.49 -8.95
C PRO A 415 9.14 10.56 -7.73
N ALA A 416 9.36 9.69 -6.75
CA ALA A 416 8.55 9.58 -5.54
C ALA A 416 9.45 9.67 -4.30
N THR A 417 9.04 10.41 -3.27
CA THR A 417 9.90 10.75 -2.12
C THR A 417 9.30 10.23 -0.82
N MET A 418 10.06 9.42 -0.08
CA MET A 418 9.66 8.92 1.23
C MET A 418 9.53 10.07 2.23
N GLN A 419 8.63 9.93 3.21
CA GLN A 419 8.48 10.86 4.33
C GLN A 419 8.63 10.05 5.60
N ALA A 420 9.64 10.37 6.42
CA ALA A 420 9.92 9.63 7.65
C ALA A 420 9.38 10.34 8.89
N THR A 421 9.14 9.56 9.93
CA THR A 421 8.73 10.00 11.27
C THR A 421 9.47 9.19 12.33
N GLY A 422 9.45 9.66 13.59
CA GLY A 422 10.14 9.03 14.71
C GLY A 422 11.61 9.44 14.85
N GLY A 423 12.29 8.88 15.85
CA GLY A 423 13.60 9.35 16.30
C GLY A 423 13.58 10.82 16.70
N ALA A 424 14.72 11.50 16.56
CA ALA A 424 14.93 12.89 16.94
C ALA A 424 14.19 13.91 16.05
N GLY A 425 13.45 13.46 15.04
CA GLY A 425 12.89 14.30 13.99
C GLY A 425 13.91 14.64 12.88
N GLY A 426 13.41 15.27 11.83
CA GLY A 426 14.21 15.62 10.65
C GLY A 426 15.21 16.77 10.85
N PRO A 427 16.09 17.05 9.86
CA PRO A 427 16.12 16.42 8.54
C PRO A 427 16.53 14.94 8.60
N TYR A 428 15.86 14.11 7.80
CA TYR A 428 16.20 12.71 7.64
C TYR A 428 17.08 12.51 6.39
N THR A 429 18.00 11.54 6.44
CA THR A 429 18.74 11.07 5.27
C THR A 429 18.43 9.60 4.99
N TYR A 430 18.49 9.19 3.72
CA TYR A 430 18.02 7.88 3.27
C TYR A 430 19.08 7.16 2.43
N THR A 431 19.15 5.83 2.59
CA THR A 431 19.86 4.91 1.67
C THR A 431 19.00 3.69 1.40
N ALA A 432 19.20 3.00 0.26
CA ALA A 432 18.39 1.83 -0.10
C ALA A 432 19.23 0.72 -0.76
N THR A 433 18.85 -0.53 -0.48
CA THR A 433 19.38 -1.75 -1.08
C THR A 433 18.25 -2.57 -1.70
N GLY A 434 18.54 -3.39 -2.72
CA GLY A 434 17.53 -4.24 -3.39
C GLY A 434 16.60 -3.53 -4.40
N LEU A 435 16.79 -2.23 -4.67
CA LEU A 435 16.01 -1.53 -5.71
C LEU A 435 16.16 -2.20 -7.09
N PRO A 436 15.10 -2.17 -7.93
CA PRO A 436 15.17 -2.63 -9.33
C PRO A 436 16.34 -1.99 -10.09
N ALA A 437 17.07 -2.78 -10.87
CA ALA A 437 18.20 -2.30 -11.66
C ALA A 437 17.78 -1.12 -12.56
N GLY A 438 18.48 0.02 -12.46
CA GLY A 438 18.16 1.26 -13.16
C GLY A 438 17.29 2.26 -12.38
N LEU A 439 16.79 1.89 -11.19
CA LEU A 439 16.29 2.82 -10.18
C LEU A 439 17.36 3.15 -9.14
N THR A 440 17.27 4.33 -8.54
CA THR A 440 18.18 4.83 -7.50
C THR A 440 17.39 5.62 -6.46
N MET A 441 17.91 5.69 -5.23
CA MET A 441 17.41 6.58 -4.18
C MET A 441 18.43 7.68 -3.91
N SER A 442 17.96 8.93 -3.81
CA SER A 442 18.75 10.07 -3.35
C SER A 442 18.83 10.12 -1.81
N THR A 443 19.82 10.82 -1.27
CA THR A 443 19.96 11.00 0.19
C THR A 443 18.77 11.70 0.84
N GLY A 444 17.92 12.41 0.08
CA GLY A 444 16.66 13.00 0.53
C GLY A 444 15.43 12.08 0.39
N GLY A 445 15.61 10.79 0.10
CA GLY A 445 14.52 9.80 0.07
C GLY A 445 13.74 9.73 -1.25
N THR A 446 14.12 10.50 -2.27
CA THR A 446 13.50 10.42 -3.61
C THR A 446 14.04 9.23 -4.38
N ILE A 447 13.15 8.30 -4.74
CA ILE A 447 13.41 7.20 -5.69
C ILE A 447 13.14 7.70 -7.12
N SER A 448 14.06 7.47 -8.03
CA SER A 448 13.94 7.86 -9.45
C SER A 448 14.82 6.98 -10.37
N GLY A 449 14.51 6.97 -11.67
CA GLY A 449 15.30 6.27 -12.69
C GLY A 449 14.43 5.60 -13.76
N THR A 450 15.01 4.63 -14.47
CA THR A 450 14.38 3.81 -15.51
C THR A 450 14.71 2.34 -15.26
N PRO A 451 13.75 1.49 -14.85
CA PRO A 451 14.04 0.12 -14.49
C PRO A 451 14.32 -0.72 -15.75
N THR A 452 15.39 -1.51 -15.74
CA THR A 452 15.84 -2.29 -16.91
C THR A 452 15.35 -3.74 -16.91
N VAL A 453 14.73 -4.21 -15.82
CA VAL A 453 14.23 -5.59 -15.65
C VAL A 453 12.83 -5.54 -15.04
N ASN A 454 11.90 -6.36 -15.56
CA ASN A 454 10.55 -6.52 -15.03
C ASN A 454 10.49 -7.59 -13.93
N GLY A 455 9.53 -7.48 -13.01
CA GLY A 455 9.35 -8.39 -11.88
C GLY A 455 8.97 -7.67 -10.58
N THR A 456 8.79 -8.42 -9.49
CA THR A 456 8.59 -7.88 -8.14
C THR A 456 9.92 -7.88 -7.40
N PHE A 457 10.36 -6.72 -6.94
CA PHE A 457 11.65 -6.54 -6.25
C PHE A 457 11.39 -6.05 -4.82
N PRO A 458 11.72 -6.85 -3.78
CA PRO A 458 11.79 -6.34 -2.41
C PRO A 458 13.04 -5.47 -2.25
N TYR A 459 12.88 -4.33 -1.57
CA TYR A 459 13.97 -3.39 -1.29
C TYR A 459 13.90 -2.91 0.16
N THR A 460 15.04 -2.69 0.78
CA THR A 460 15.15 -2.20 2.16
C THR A 460 15.73 -0.80 2.14
N VAL A 461 15.11 0.10 2.91
CA VAL A 461 15.52 1.49 3.08
C VAL A 461 16.01 1.68 4.50
N THR A 462 17.23 2.20 4.66
CA THR A 462 17.74 2.69 5.94
C THR A 462 17.53 4.20 6.00
N ILE A 463 16.90 4.65 7.07
CA ILE A 463 16.54 6.03 7.35
C ILE A 463 17.36 6.48 8.57
N THR A 464 18.05 7.60 8.46
CA THR A 464 18.81 8.22 9.56
C THR A 464 18.20 9.56 9.93
N ASP A 465 18.04 9.85 11.21
CA ASP A 465 17.53 11.15 11.70
C ASP A 465 18.63 12.22 11.84
N LYS A 466 18.26 13.42 12.31
CA LYS A 466 19.18 14.56 12.48
C LYS A 466 20.30 14.32 13.51
N ALA A 467 20.13 13.33 14.40
CA ALA A 467 21.03 13.01 15.50
C ALA A 467 21.93 11.80 15.17
N GLY A 468 21.65 11.08 14.08
CA GLY A 468 22.41 9.93 13.61
C GLY A 468 21.74 8.57 13.92
N ASN A 469 20.57 8.56 14.55
CA ASN A 469 19.87 7.33 14.88
C ASN A 469 19.24 6.71 13.62
N THR A 470 19.17 5.39 13.54
CA THR A 470 18.76 4.67 12.32
C THR A 470 17.53 3.79 12.53
N GLY A 471 16.60 3.83 11.57
CA GLY A 471 15.54 2.83 11.40
C GLY A 471 15.56 2.22 10.00
N THR A 472 14.88 1.09 9.82
CA THR A 472 14.81 0.37 8.54
C THR A 472 13.39 -0.02 8.18
N VAL A 473 13.02 0.14 6.91
CA VAL A 473 11.74 -0.35 6.37
C VAL A 473 11.98 -1.17 5.10
N THR A 474 11.30 -2.31 4.98
CA THR A 474 11.34 -3.16 3.79
C THR A 474 10.03 -3.01 3.02
N CYS A 475 10.16 -2.75 1.72
CA CYS A 475 9.09 -2.42 0.78
C CYS A 475 9.25 -3.25 -0.50
N SER A 476 8.35 -3.11 -1.48
CA SER A 476 8.49 -3.74 -2.80
C SER A 476 8.13 -2.80 -3.94
N ILE A 477 8.72 -3.03 -5.13
CA ILE A 477 8.33 -2.40 -6.39
C ILE A 477 7.96 -3.51 -7.38
N LEU A 478 6.78 -3.40 -7.98
CA LEU A 478 6.38 -4.19 -9.13
C LEU A 478 6.73 -3.41 -10.40
N VAL A 479 7.67 -3.95 -11.19
CA VAL A 479 7.99 -3.45 -12.53
C VAL A 479 7.28 -4.31 -13.56
N TYR A 480 6.30 -3.74 -14.26
CA TYR A 480 5.59 -4.40 -15.33
C TYR A 480 6.48 -4.60 -16.57
N ALA A 481 6.22 -5.65 -17.34
CA ALA A 481 6.81 -5.84 -18.66
C ALA A 481 6.28 -4.77 -19.65
N PRO A 482 7.03 -4.41 -20.72
CA PRO A 482 6.58 -3.40 -21.67
C PRO A 482 5.30 -3.85 -22.39
N ILE A 483 4.36 -2.92 -22.57
CA ILE A 483 3.12 -3.21 -23.32
C ILE A 483 3.46 -3.39 -24.80
N SER A 484 3.06 -4.52 -25.37
CA SER A 484 3.30 -4.86 -26.78
C SER A 484 2.10 -5.56 -27.40
N ALA A 485 1.99 -5.52 -28.73
CA ALA A 485 1.10 -6.38 -29.51
C ALA A 485 1.77 -6.69 -30.87
N PRO A 486 1.52 -7.86 -31.48
CA PRO A 486 1.99 -8.15 -32.82
C PRO A 486 1.27 -7.27 -33.84
N CYS A 487 1.99 -6.78 -34.85
CA CYS A 487 1.35 -6.11 -35.98
C CYS A 487 0.64 -7.15 -36.86
N THR A 488 -0.69 -7.08 -36.95
CA THR A 488 -1.46 -8.05 -37.73
C THR A 488 -1.60 -7.60 -39.19
N LEU A 489 -1.32 -8.50 -40.13
CA LEU A 489 -1.49 -8.26 -41.57
C LEU A 489 -2.98 -8.12 -41.93
N ILE A 490 -3.37 -6.95 -42.44
CA ILE A 490 -4.72 -6.70 -42.96
C ILE A 490 -4.66 -6.64 -44.49
N ASN A 491 -5.19 -7.67 -45.14
CA ASN A 491 -5.40 -7.69 -46.59
C ASN A 491 -6.70 -6.94 -46.91
N ALA A 492 -6.59 -5.78 -47.57
CA ALA A 492 -7.72 -4.90 -47.82
C ALA A 492 -7.90 -4.58 -49.31
N LYS A 493 -9.14 -4.29 -49.72
CA LYS A 493 -9.47 -3.85 -51.08
C LYS A 493 -10.46 -2.70 -51.02
N GLN A 494 -10.22 -1.66 -51.82
CA GLN A 494 -11.06 -0.48 -51.91
C GLN A 494 -12.52 -0.85 -52.21
N GLY A 495 -13.46 -0.29 -51.45
CA GLY A 495 -14.89 -0.57 -51.56
C GLY A 495 -15.34 -1.95 -51.05
N THR A 496 -14.44 -2.77 -50.49
CA THR A 496 -14.76 -4.10 -49.92
C THR A 496 -14.54 -4.08 -48.41
N ALA A 497 -15.52 -4.52 -47.62
CA ALA A 497 -15.37 -4.61 -46.17
C ALA A 497 -14.23 -5.60 -45.81
N ILE A 498 -13.38 -5.23 -44.85
CA ILE A 498 -12.34 -6.13 -44.34
C ILE A 498 -12.95 -7.16 -43.37
N THR A 499 -12.39 -8.37 -43.34
CA THR A 499 -12.61 -9.28 -42.20
C THR A 499 -12.14 -8.59 -40.92
N PRO A 500 -12.96 -8.51 -39.86
CA PRO A 500 -12.54 -7.88 -38.61
C PRO A 500 -11.34 -8.59 -37.98
N VAL A 501 -10.40 -7.81 -37.45
CA VAL A 501 -9.15 -8.30 -36.83
C VAL A 501 -9.01 -7.72 -35.44
N THR A 502 -8.91 -8.55 -34.41
CA THR A 502 -8.70 -8.08 -33.03
C THR A 502 -7.22 -8.11 -32.66
N VAL A 503 -6.71 -6.97 -32.20
CA VAL A 503 -5.35 -6.80 -31.65
C VAL A 503 -5.30 -7.42 -30.26
N VAL A 504 -4.32 -8.30 -30.02
CA VAL A 504 -4.11 -8.95 -28.72
C VAL A 504 -2.82 -8.39 -28.11
N ALA A 505 -2.93 -7.77 -26.95
CA ALA A 505 -1.80 -7.15 -26.25
C ALA A 505 -1.27 -8.00 -25.08
N THR A 506 0.00 -7.80 -24.75
CA THR A 506 0.72 -8.40 -23.62
C THR A 506 1.54 -7.34 -22.88
N GLY A 507 1.94 -7.60 -21.64
CA GLY A 507 2.67 -6.66 -20.79
C GLY A 507 1.74 -5.72 -20.00
N GLY A 508 2.33 -4.76 -19.29
CA GLY A 508 1.60 -3.88 -18.36
C GLY A 508 0.89 -4.65 -17.24
N ALA A 509 -0.14 -4.02 -16.67
CA ALA A 509 -1.06 -4.58 -15.69
C ALA A 509 -2.24 -5.36 -16.32
N GLY A 510 -2.34 -5.42 -17.65
CA GLY A 510 -3.48 -5.97 -18.36
C GLY A 510 -4.73 -5.08 -18.33
N GLY A 511 -5.86 -5.58 -18.84
CA GLY A 511 -7.11 -4.81 -18.93
C GLY A 511 -7.05 -3.70 -19.98
N TYR A 512 -6.63 -4.05 -21.20
CA TYR A 512 -6.28 -3.06 -22.24
C TYR A 512 -7.48 -2.36 -22.89
N THR A 513 -7.26 -1.10 -23.24
CA THR A 513 -8.07 -0.31 -24.17
C THR A 513 -7.22 0.15 -25.35
N PHE A 514 -7.84 0.30 -26.52
CA PHE A 514 -7.13 0.54 -27.77
C PHE A 514 -7.63 1.80 -28.49
N THR A 515 -6.69 2.56 -29.07
CA THR A 515 -6.96 3.63 -30.03
C THR A 515 -5.97 3.53 -31.19
N ALA A 516 -6.27 4.15 -32.34
CA ALA A 516 -5.35 4.18 -33.48
C ALA A 516 -5.41 5.49 -34.26
N ALA A 517 -4.27 5.87 -34.85
CA ALA A 517 -4.13 7.00 -35.77
C ALA A 517 -3.48 6.54 -37.08
N GLY A 518 -3.83 7.16 -38.21
CA GLY A 518 -3.31 6.81 -39.55
C GLY A 518 -4.03 5.66 -40.27
N LEU A 519 -5.13 5.13 -39.72
CA LEU A 519 -5.96 4.14 -40.42
C LEU A 519 -6.58 4.74 -41.70
N PRO A 520 -6.79 3.94 -42.78
CA PRO A 520 -7.39 4.43 -44.02
C PRO A 520 -8.83 4.91 -43.83
N ASN A 521 -9.25 5.92 -44.61
CA ASN A 521 -10.62 6.44 -44.60
C ASN A 521 -11.66 5.31 -44.79
N GLY A 522 -12.47 5.07 -43.75
CA GLY A 522 -13.49 4.02 -43.70
C GLY A 522 -13.08 2.76 -42.92
N ILE A 523 -11.86 2.70 -42.38
CA ILE A 523 -11.41 1.71 -41.38
C ILE A 523 -11.35 2.39 -40.00
N SER A 524 -11.68 1.65 -38.96
CA SER A 524 -11.63 2.10 -37.56
C SER A 524 -11.19 0.97 -36.62
N ILE A 525 -10.80 1.31 -35.39
CA ILE A 525 -10.55 0.35 -34.30
C ILE A 525 -11.56 0.60 -33.17
N SER A 526 -12.09 -0.47 -32.57
CA SER A 526 -12.87 -0.37 -31.33
C SER A 526 -11.96 -0.17 -30.10
N SER A 527 -12.53 0.30 -28.99
CA SER A 527 -11.83 0.32 -27.70
C SER A 527 -11.38 -1.07 -27.21
N SER A 528 -11.98 -2.15 -27.73
CA SER A 528 -11.59 -3.55 -27.52
C SER A 528 -10.55 -4.08 -28.50
N GLY A 529 -9.92 -3.23 -29.32
CA GLY A 529 -8.84 -3.60 -30.23
C GLY A 529 -9.30 -4.22 -31.56
N THR A 530 -10.59 -4.24 -31.88
CA THR A 530 -11.10 -4.82 -33.13
C THR A 530 -11.07 -3.79 -34.27
N ILE A 531 -10.17 -4.00 -35.24
CA ILE A 531 -10.07 -3.23 -36.47
C ILE A 531 -11.09 -3.74 -37.48
N SER A 532 -11.91 -2.85 -38.04
CA SER A 532 -12.96 -3.18 -39.01
C SER A 532 -13.36 -1.99 -39.89
N GLY A 533 -14.09 -2.25 -40.98
CA GLY A 533 -14.67 -1.23 -41.86
C GLY A 533 -14.52 -1.55 -43.36
N THR A 534 -14.74 -0.54 -44.20
CA THR A 534 -14.62 -0.61 -45.66
C THR A 534 -13.74 0.54 -46.14
N PRO A 535 -12.54 0.29 -46.69
CA PRO A 535 -11.62 1.35 -47.06
C PRO A 535 -12.07 2.02 -48.36
N THR A 536 -12.08 3.35 -48.37
CA THR A 536 -12.58 4.17 -49.49
C THR A 536 -11.50 4.58 -50.49
N VAL A 537 -10.22 4.50 -50.10
CA VAL A 537 -9.05 4.90 -50.89
C VAL A 537 -8.04 3.75 -50.93
N SER A 538 -7.43 3.49 -52.09
CA SER A 538 -6.37 2.50 -52.26
C SER A 538 -4.96 3.09 -52.04
N GLY A 539 -4.00 2.25 -51.68
CA GLY A 539 -2.64 2.65 -51.28
C GLY A 539 -2.14 1.91 -50.04
N THR A 540 -0.94 2.25 -49.57
CA THR A 540 -0.37 1.73 -48.31
C THR A 540 -0.34 2.83 -47.27
N PHE A 541 -0.94 2.55 -46.11
CA PHE A 541 -1.14 3.53 -45.03
C PHE A 541 -0.40 3.05 -43.78
N PRO A 542 0.62 3.77 -43.29
CA PRO A 542 1.21 3.52 -41.98
C PRO A 542 0.26 4.01 -40.88
N TYR A 543 0.08 3.21 -39.83
CA TYR A 543 -0.80 3.54 -38.71
C TYR A 543 -0.18 3.12 -37.38
N THR A 544 -0.51 3.85 -36.31
CA THR A 544 -0.04 3.58 -34.95
C THR A 544 -1.21 3.19 -34.06
N ILE A 545 -1.12 2.05 -33.39
CA ILE A 545 -2.03 1.65 -32.31
C ILE A 545 -1.43 2.12 -31.00
N THR A 546 -2.21 2.83 -30.18
CA THR A 546 -1.87 3.13 -28.79
C THR A 546 -2.72 2.22 -27.90
N ILE A 547 -2.03 1.41 -27.08
CA ILE A 547 -2.59 0.42 -26.17
C ILE A 547 -2.43 0.99 -24.77
N THR A 548 -3.52 1.19 -24.03
CA THR A 548 -3.50 1.68 -22.65
C THR A 548 -4.00 0.58 -21.71
N ASP A 549 -3.24 0.23 -20.67
CA ASP A 549 -3.66 -0.77 -19.68
C ASP A 549 -4.55 -0.18 -18.56
N SER A 550 -5.02 -1.04 -17.66
CA SER A 550 -5.87 -0.66 -16.52
C SER A 550 -5.19 0.24 -15.47
N ALA A 551 -3.86 0.38 -15.50
CA ALA A 551 -3.09 1.29 -14.66
C ALA A 551 -2.72 2.60 -15.39
N GLY A 552 -3.17 2.79 -16.63
CA GLY A 552 -2.88 3.96 -17.46
C GLY A 552 -1.53 3.92 -18.18
N ASN A 553 -0.79 2.80 -18.10
CA ASN A 553 0.46 2.61 -18.82
C ASN A 553 0.18 2.48 -20.32
N GLN A 554 1.10 2.97 -21.17
CA GLN A 554 0.92 2.95 -22.63
C GLN A 554 2.02 2.17 -23.36
N GLY A 555 1.60 1.40 -24.37
CA GLY A 555 2.47 0.82 -25.41
C GLY A 555 2.03 1.30 -26.79
N ILE A 556 2.99 1.55 -27.69
CA ILE A 556 2.73 2.01 -29.05
C ILE A 556 3.24 0.97 -30.04
N VAL A 557 2.37 0.53 -30.95
CA VAL A 557 2.70 -0.41 -32.03
C VAL A 557 2.51 0.29 -33.37
N THR A 558 3.55 0.33 -34.20
CA THR A 558 3.48 0.87 -35.56
C THR A 558 3.26 -0.24 -36.56
N CYS A 559 2.33 -0.02 -37.50
CA CYS A 559 1.85 -0.97 -38.47
C CYS A 559 1.68 -0.34 -39.86
N SER A 560 1.37 -1.16 -40.86
CA SER A 560 0.90 -0.70 -42.17
C SER A 560 -0.22 -1.57 -42.70
N ILE A 561 -1.18 -0.96 -43.39
CA ILE A 561 -2.26 -1.64 -44.13
C ILE A 561 -2.16 -1.27 -45.61
N THR A 562 -2.21 -2.27 -46.48
CA THR A 562 -2.21 -2.08 -47.94
C THR A 562 -3.60 -2.37 -48.49
N VAL A 563 -4.22 -1.35 -49.05
CA VAL A 563 -5.54 -1.39 -49.68
C VAL A 563 -5.33 -1.50 -51.20
N ALA A 564 -5.61 -2.67 -51.76
CA ALA A 564 -5.60 -2.87 -53.21
C ALA A 564 -6.68 -2.01 -53.90
N PRO A 565 -6.45 -1.53 -55.13
CA PRO A 565 -7.46 -0.83 -55.92
C PRO A 565 -8.77 -1.61 -56.09
N ALA A 566 -9.86 -0.86 -56.26
CA ALA A 566 -11.11 -1.44 -56.72
C ALA A 566 -10.91 -2.04 -58.13
N VAL A 567 -11.66 -3.11 -58.42
CA VAL A 567 -11.64 -3.75 -59.76
C VAL A 567 -13.05 -3.66 -60.29
N TYR A 568 -13.25 -2.73 -61.24
CA TYR A 568 -14.52 -2.48 -61.91
C TYR A 568 -14.60 -3.28 -63.21
N LYS A 569 -15.82 -3.56 -63.67
CA LYS A 569 -16.05 -4.04 -65.04
C LYS A 569 -16.00 -2.87 -66.02
N CYS A 570 -15.64 -3.15 -67.27
CA CYS A 570 -15.78 -2.15 -68.32
C CYS A 570 -17.26 -1.90 -68.63
N PRO A 571 -17.67 -0.63 -68.80
CA PRO A 571 -19.01 -0.29 -69.24
C PRO A 571 -19.26 -0.79 -70.68
N LEU A 572 -20.53 -1.00 -70.99
CA LEU A 572 -21.03 -1.58 -72.24
C LEU A 572 -22.04 -0.62 -72.88
N SER A 573 -21.99 -0.47 -74.21
CA SER A 573 -22.82 0.52 -74.92
C SER A 573 -24.32 0.22 -74.81
N HIS A 574 -25.16 1.24 -75.04
CA HIS A 574 -26.61 1.06 -75.12
C HIS A 574 -27.03 0.05 -76.21
N GLY A 575 -26.20 -0.13 -77.24
CA GLY A 575 -26.34 -1.17 -78.28
C GLY A 575 -26.14 -2.60 -77.77
N TYR A 576 -25.30 -2.82 -76.75
CA TYR A 576 -25.21 -4.12 -76.06
C TYR A 576 -26.49 -4.38 -75.26
N TRP A 577 -26.87 -3.46 -74.35
CA TRP A 577 -27.99 -3.65 -73.44
C TRP A 577 -29.34 -3.86 -74.15
N LYS A 578 -29.56 -3.15 -75.26
CA LYS A 578 -30.71 -3.33 -76.19
C LYS A 578 -30.89 -4.77 -76.71
N ASN A 579 -29.80 -5.51 -76.83
CA ASN A 579 -29.71 -6.81 -77.48
C ASN A 579 -29.39 -7.96 -76.51
N HIS A 580 -29.16 -7.68 -75.22
CA HIS A 580 -28.85 -8.69 -74.21
C HIS A 580 -30.01 -8.90 -73.23
N SER A 581 -30.34 -10.16 -72.93
CA SER A 581 -31.49 -10.52 -72.08
C SER A 581 -31.19 -10.49 -70.58
N LYS A 582 -29.92 -10.68 -70.18
CA LYS A 582 -29.48 -10.68 -68.77
C LYS A 582 -29.12 -9.26 -68.33
N TRP A 583 -30.10 -8.52 -67.83
CA TRP A 583 -29.86 -7.23 -67.18
C TRP A 583 -29.61 -7.43 -65.67
N PRO A 584 -28.75 -6.62 -65.02
CA PRO A 584 -28.49 -6.72 -63.58
C PRO A 584 -29.68 -6.30 -62.70
N VAL A 585 -30.68 -5.61 -63.29
CA VAL A 585 -31.89 -5.14 -62.61
C VAL A 585 -33.11 -5.35 -63.50
N SER A 586 -34.27 -5.61 -62.88
CA SER A 586 -35.56 -5.84 -63.56
C SER A 586 -36.30 -4.57 -63.97
N SER A 587 -35.88 -3.41 -63.46
CA SER A 587 -36.45 -2.09 -63.74
C SER A 587 -35.42 -0.97 -63.50
N LEU A 588 -35.67 0.21 -64.07
CA LEU A 588 -34.94 1.44 -63.79
C LEU A 588 -35.91 2.62 -63.72
N THR A 589 -35.65 3.55 -62.80
CA THR A 589 -36.25 4.88 -62.82
C THR A 589 -35.46 5.79 -63.77
N LEU A 590 -36.15 6.59 -64.58
CA LEU A 590 -35.61 7.66 -65.41
C LEU A 590 -36.40 8.93 -65.10
N GLY A 591 -35.75 9.94 -64.51
CA GLY A 591 -36.43 11.08 -63.90
C GLY A 591 -37.46 10.63 -62.87
N ASN A 592 -38.74 10.95 -63.09
CA ASN A 592 -39.84 10.61 -62.18
C ASN A 592 -40.60 9.31 -62.55
N GLN A 593 -40.16 8.56 -63.56
CA GLN A 593 -40.89 7.37 -64.05
C GLN A 593 -40.07 6.08 -63.92
N THR A 594 -40.69 5.02 -63.39
CA THR A 594 -40.06 3.69 -63.27
C THR A 594 -40.55 2.76 -64.37
N TYR A 595 -39.61 2.24 -65.15
CA TYR A 595 -39.84 1.37 -66.29
C TYR A 595 -39.34 -0.05 -66.01
N THR A 596 -40.11 -1.06 -66.40
CA THR A 596 -39.68 -2.46 -66.40
C THR A 596 -38.69 -2.73 -67.55
N GLN A 597 -37.86 -3.78 -67.43
CA GLN A 597 -36.92 -4.19 -68.48
C GLN A 597 -37.55 -4.27 -69.89
N PRO A 598 -38.75 -4.87 -70.10
CA PRO A 598 -39.39 -4.87 -71.43
C PRO A 598 -39.70 -3.45 -71.97
N GLN A 599 -40.14 -2.52 -71.11
CA GLN A 599 -40.40 -1.13 -71.51
C GLN A 599 -39.09 -0.40 -71.86
N LEU A 600 -38.01 -0.65 -71.12
CA LEU A 600 -36.69 -0.08 -71.38
C LEU A 600 -36.08 -0.63 -72.68
N VAL A 601 -36.24 -1.92 -72.97
CA VAL A 601 -35.84 -2.53 -74.24
C VAL A 601 -36.69 -2.01 -75.41
N ALA A 602 -37.98 -1.70 -75.20
CA ALA A 602 -38.83 -1.06 -76.20
C ALA A 602 -38.39 0.39 -76.47
N LEU A 603 -38.07 1.17 -75.43
CA LEU A 603 -37.48 2.52 -75.58
C LEU A 603 -36.20 2.45 -76.41
N LEU A 604 -35.24 1.58 -76.07
CA LEU A 604 -33.98 1.35 -76.82
C LEU A 604 -34.15 0.85 -78.28
N ARG A 605 -35.40 0.58 -78.71
CA ARG A 605 -35.76 0.20 -80.10
C ARG A 605 -36.53 1.29 -80.83
N THR A 606 -37.07 2.30 -80.14
CA THR A 606 -37.85 3.39 -80.73
C THR A 606 -36.92 4.35 -81.50
N PRO A 607 -37.12 4.59 -82.81
CA PRO A 607 -36.24 5.49 -83.56
C PRO A 607 -36.18 6.89 -82.92
N VAL A 608 -34.97 7.38 -82.63
CA VAL A 608 -34.79 8.64 -81.88
C VAL A 608 -35.40 9.86 -82.57
N ALA A 609 -35.48 9.86 -83.91
CA ALA A 609 -36.19 10.86 -84.73
C ALA A 609 -35.85 12.35 -84.44
N GLY A 610 -34.72 12.63 -83.78
CA GLY A 610 -34.35 13.97 -83.34
C GLY A 610 -34.92 14.41 -81.99
N ASP A 611 -35.50 13.51 -81.19
CA ASP A 611 -35.97 13.79 -79.82
C ASP A 611 -34.81 13.71 -78.80
N ALA A 612 -34.46 14.85 -78.21
CA ALA A 612 -33.41 14.96 -77.20
C ALA A 612 -33.68 14.14 -75.93
N SER A 613 -34.95 13.97 -75.54
CA SER A 613 -35.32 13.19 -74.36
C SER A 613 -35.05 11.70 -74.55
N LEU A 614 -35.29 11.19 -75.76
CA LEU A 614 -35.03 9.79 -76.11
C LEU A 614 -33.54 9.53 -76.36
N ILE A 615 -32.81 10.50 -76.93
CA ILE A 615 -31.34 10.48 -77.04
C ILE A 615 -30.68 10.39 -75.65
N LEU A 616 -31.13 11.19 -74.68
CA LEU A 616 -30.64 11.12 -73.29
C LEU A 616 -31.01 9.79 -72.63
N ALA A 617 -32.28 9.36 -72.76
CA ALA A 617 -32.75 8.12 -72.15
C ALA A 617 -31.91 6.91 -72.57
N TYR A 618 -31.50 6.82 -73.84
CA TYR A 618 -30.64 5.73 -74.34
C TYR A 618 -29.36 5.57 -73.52
N GLN A 619 -28.67 6.69 -73.28
CA GLN A 619 -27.38 6.69 -72.60
C GLN A 619 -27.52 6.60 -71.09
N LEU A 620 -28.58 7.19 -70.52
CA LEU A 620 -28.92 7.08 -69.10
C LEU A 620 -29.28 5.64 -68.70
N ILE A 621 -30.04 4.92 -69.55
CA ILE A 621 -30.35 3.50 -69.34
C ILE A 621 -29.05 2.68 -69.31
N ALA A 622 -28.20 2.82 -70.33
CA ALA A 622 -26.95 2.08 -70.40
C ALA A 622 -26.00 2.41 -69.24
N ALA A 623 -25.88 3.68 -68.85
CA ALA A 623 -25.00 4.09 -67.76
C ALA A 623 -25.44 3.50 -66.41
N LYS A 624 -26.75 3.49 -66.15
CA LYS A 624 -27.33 2.85 -64.95
C LYS A 624 -27.15 1.32 -64.96
N LEU A 625 -27.32 0.66 -66.10
CA LEU A 625 -27.06 -0.78 -66.23
C LEU A 625 -25.57 -1.12 -66.07
N ASN A 626 -24.67 -0.26 -66.56
CA ASN A 626 -23.23 -0.41 -66.40
C ASN A 626 -22.80 -0.34 -64.93
N ILE A 627 -23.30 0.65 -64.18
CA ILE A 627 -23.07 0.76 -62.73
C ILE A 627 -23.66 -0.45 -61.99
N ALA A 628 -24.90 -0.85 -62.30
CA ALA A 628 -25.54 -2.02 -61.70
C ALA A 628 -24.83 -3.36 -62.06
N ASN A 629 -24.09 -3.41 -63.18
CA ASN A 629 -23.22 -4.53 -63.54
C ASN A 629 -21.87 -4.49 -62.81
N GLY A 630 -21.50 -3.38 -62.15
CA GLY A 630 -20.23 -3.20 -61.43
C GLY A 630 -19.16 -2.43 -62.19
N SER A 631 -19.56 -1.52 -63.09
CA SER A 631 -18.65 -0.52 -63.70
C SER A 631 -18.44 0.66 -62.75
N ASP A 632 -17.35 1.42 -62.92
CA ASP A 632 -17.01 2.56 -62.05
C ASP A 632 -18.02 3.72 -62.20
N PRO A 633 -18.81 4.06 -61.17
CA PRO A 633 -19.76 5.16 -61.24
C PRO A 633 -19.10 6.55 -61.29
N THR A 634 -17.82 6.68 -60.92
CA THR A 634 -17.18 7.96 -60.55
C THR A 634 -17.28 9.02 -61.65
N GLN A 635 -17.08 8.64 -62.92
CA GLN A 635 -17.13 9.58 -64.07
C GLN A 635 -18.56 9.85 -64.59
N ALA A 636 -19.54 9.04 -64.20
CA ALA A 636 -20.91 9.12 -64.71
C ALA A 636 -21.91 9.69 -63.70
N LEU A 637 -21.66 9.57 -62.40
CA LEU A 637 -22.65 9.78 -61.35
C LEU A 637 -23.29 11.18 -61.36
N ALA A 638 -22.49 12.24 -61.50
CA ALA A 638 -23.00 13.61 -61.57
C ALA A 638 -23.91 13.83 -62.80
N THR A 639 -23.49 13.31 -63.96
CA THR A 639 -24.25 13.38 -65.21
C THR A 639 -25.53 12.54 -65.17
N ILE A 640 -25.52 11.39 -64.48
CA ILE A 640 -26.72 10.58 -64.24
C ILE A 640 -27.76 11.35 -63.42
N VAL A 641 -27.32 12.04 -62.36
CA VAL A 641 -28.20 12.86 -61.50
C VAL A 641 -28.77 14.06 -62.28
N ASN A 642 -27.96 14.74 -63.10
CA ASN A 642 -28.43 15.82 -63.98
C ASN A 642 -29.44 15.30 -65.02
N ALA A 643 -29.14 14.17 -65.65
CA ALA A 643 -30.00 13.53 -66.65
C ALA A 643 -31.37 13.12 -66.08
N ASP A 644 -31.41 12.58 -64.86
CA ASP A 644 -32.67 12.33 -64.16
C ASP A 644 -33.42 13.64 -63.84
N ALA A 645 -32.72 14.67 -63.35
CA ALA A 645 -33.35 15.96 -63.08
C ALA A 645 -33.96 16.59 -64.34
N LEU A 646 -33.28 16.53 -65.49
CA LEU A 646 -33.78 16.99 -66.79
C LEU A 646 -35.03 16.22 -67.24
N LEU A 647 -35.07 14.90 -67.05
CA LEU A 647 -36.25 14.08 -67.38
C LEU A 647 -37.40 14.25 -66.36
N SER A 648 -37.10 14.59 -65.10
CA SER A 648 -38.10 14.76 -64.03
C SER A 648 -39.10 15.89 -64.30
N GLY A 649 -38.71 16.90 -65.09
CA GLY A 649 -39.56 18.03 -65.48
C GLY A 649 -40.68 17.72 -66.47
N PHE A 650 -40.83 16.46 -66.90
CA PHE A 650 -41.81 16.03 -67.89
C PHE A 650 -42.80 15.00 -67.30
N THR A 651 -44.06 15.09 -67.72
CA THR A 651 -45.16 14.24 -67.23
C THR A 651 -45.52 13.14 -68.22
N GLY A 652 -45.75 11.92 -67.72
CA GLY A 652 -46.07 10.74 -68.55
C GLY A 652 -44.82 9.99 -68.97
N ASN A 653 -44.94 9.12 -69.98
CA ASN A 653 -43.85 8.26 -70.44
C ASN A 653 -43.07 8.85 -71.62
N LEU A 654 -41.77 8.57 -71.66
CA LEU A 654 -40.92 8.77 -72.86
C LEU A 654 -41.49 8.03 -74.08
N PRO A 655 -41.28 8.54 -75.32
CA PRO A 655 -40.60 9.80 -75.68
C PRO A 655 -41.38 11.07 -75.32
N TYR A 656 -40.67 12.17 -75.00
CA TYR A 656 -41.27 13.48 -74.71
C TYR A 656 -41.22 14.48 -75.88
N HIS A 657 -40.64 14.10 -77.02
CA HIS A 657 -40.57 14.89 -78.25
C HIS A 657 -39.88 16.25 -78.10
N VAL A 658 -38.82 16.29 -77.27
CA VAL A 658 -38.06 17.51 -76.95
C VAL A 658 -37.11 17.86 -78.11
N LYS A 659 -37.26 19.07 -78.67
CA LYS A 659 -36.38 19.55 -79.75
C LYS A 659 -34.98 19.87 -79.20
N PRO A 660 -33.87 19.37 -79.81
CA PRO A 660 -32.50 19.66 -79.38
C PRO A 660 -32.13 21.15 -79.38
N SER A 661 -32.80 21.96 -80.20
CA SER A 661 -32.63 23.42 -80.24
C SER A 661 -33.35 24.19 -79.13
N SER A 662 -34.06 23.49 -78.23
CA SER A 662 -34.60 24.08 -76.99
C SER A 662 -33.57 24.02 -75.86
N THR A 663 -33.65 24.90 -74.86
CA THR A 663 -32.70 24.93 -73.72
C THR A 663 -32.62 23.59 -72.99
N ALA A 664 -33.77 22.94 -72.75
CA ALA A 664 -33.82 21.61 -72.16
C ALA A 664 -33.24 20.54 -73.10
N GLY A 665 -33.56 20.59 -74.40
CA GLY A 665 -33.03 19.65 -75.39
C GLY A 665 -31.51 19.73 -75.53
N ALA A 666 -30.93 20.94 -75.51
CA ALA A 666 -29.49 21.15 -75.56
C ALA A 666 -28.79 20.54 -74.34
N ALA A 667 -29.31 20.78 -73.12
CA ALA A 667 -28.82 20.15 -71.90
C ALA A 667 -28.91 18.62 -71.95
N MET A 668 -30.06 18.09 -72.40
CA MET A 668 -30.26 16.64 -72.58
C MET A 668 -29.25 16.03 -73.56
N THR A 669 -28.95 16.70 -74.69
CA THR A 669 -27.94 16.21 -75.62
C THR A 669 -26.51 16.33 -75.09
N SER A 670 -26.22 17.30 -74.22
CA SER A 670 -24.92 17.44 -73.56
C SER A 670 -24.65 16.31 -72.56
N ASP A 671 -25.62 16.03 -71.67
CA ASP A 671 -25.54 14.89 -70.75
C ASP A 671 -25.48 13.56 -71.50
N ALA A 672 -26.23 13.42 -72.61
CA ALA A 672 -26.19 12.22 -73.43
C ALA A 672 -24.79 11.95 -74.01
N ALA A 673 -24.07 12.98 -74.47
CA ALA A 673 -22.72 12.84 -75.01
C ALA A 673 -21.69 12.43 -73.93
N LEU A 674 -21.80 12.99 -72.72
CA LEU A 674 -20.97 12.61 -71.57
C LEU A 674 -21.24 11.16 -71.12
N LEU A 675 -22.51 10.74 -71.10
CA LEU A 675 -22.90 9.37 -70.78
C LEU A 675 -22.51 8.38 -71.89
N ASP A 676 -22.54 8.78 -73.17
CA ASP A 676 -22.04 7.96 -74.29
C ASP A 676 -20.53 7.71 -74.18
N ALA A 677 -19.73 8.75 -73.88
CA ALA A 677 -18.29 8.61 -73.64
C ALA A 677 -17.98 7.64 -72.48
N TYR A 678 -18.80 7.66 -71.42
CA TYR A 678 -18.73 6.66 -70.35
C TYR A 678 -19.14 5.26 -70.84
N ASN A 679 -20.28 5.12 -71.53
CA ASN A 679 -20.82 3.83 -71.97
C ASN A 679 -19.95 3.10 -72.99
N ASN A 680 -19.16 3.83 -73.78
CA ASN A 680 -18.15 3.28 -74.70
C ASN A 680 -16.74 3.24 -74.06
N ALA A 681 -16.67 3.21 -72.72
CA ALA A 681 -15.46 3.05 -71.90
C ALA A 681 -14.35 4.10 -72.06
N MET A 682 -14.57 5.19 -72.81
CA MET A 682 -13.58 6.25 -73.05
C MET A 682 -13.15 6.98 -71.77
N LEU A 683 -13.95 6.85 -70.69
CA LEU A 683 -13.71 7.45 -69.38
C LEU A 683 -13.33 6.42 -68.30
N THR A 684 -13.08 5.15 -68.63
CA THR A 684 -12.78 4.08 -67.66
C THR A 684 -11.34 3.57 -67.80
N PRO A 685 -10.41 3.92 -66.89
CA PRO A 685 -9.01 3.50 -67.00
C PRO A 685 -8.83 1.97 -67.05
N GLY A 686 -7.95 1.51 -67.96
CA GLY A 686 -7.66 0.09 -68.15
C GLY A 686 -8.66 -0.68 -69.02
N CYS A 687 -9.74 -0.04 -69.46
CA CYS A 687 -10.68 -0.64 -70.40
C CYS A 687 -10.29 -0.40 -71.86
N VAL A 688 -10.32 -1.47 -72.65
CA VAL A 688 -10.26 -1.46 -74.12
C VAL A 688 -11.47 -2.25 -74.59
N GLN A 689 -12.28 -1.68 -75.47
CA GLN A 689 -13.42 -2.35 -76.13
C GLN A 689 -13.02 -2.91 -77.50
#